data_AF-S5VJW1-F1
#
_entry.id   AF-S5VJW1-F1
#
_cell.length_a   1.000
_cell.length_b   1.000
_cell.length_c   1.000
_cell.angle_alpha   90.00
_cell.angle_beta   90.00
_cell.angle_gamma   90.00
#
_symmetry.space_group_name_H-M   'P 1'
#
loop_
_entity.id
_entity.type
_entity.pdbx_description
1 polymer ?
#
loop_
_entity_poly.entity_id
_entity_poly.type
_entity_poly.pdbx_seq_one_letter_code
_entity_poly.pdbx_strand_id
1 'polypeptide(L)'
;MSTADTDLLAARASGADYRIGNPTRVDVAGELPRLLDGADLAVVRLLGGRRAWEDGLAALRASGVPTVLLGGESVPDAELMAESSVPAGVVAEALRYLVEGGPGNLTELARFLSDTVLLTGEGFEEPQGMPEYGVHGAYEPREGRPTVGVLFYRAHELSGNTGFVDTLCAAIEAKGANALPVYCGSLRGADAGLYELLGKTDALVATVLAAGGTHASQASAGGDEESWDIGALADLDVPVLQGLCLTSSRAAWEASDAALSPMDAAMQVAIPEFDGRLITVPFSFKERGPDEVPVYVADPERAARVAGIALRHARLKHRPNAEKRIALVFTAYPTKHSRVGNAVGLDTPASAVRVLDALRDAGYGLTEYPDNGDELIHRLIEAGGHDVEWLTEEQLAAAPARVPLADYLAWFGTLDAELRDAMTEAWGEPPGSLYVDGDDIVLAALRFGNVVVMIQPPRGFGENPIAIYHDPDMPPSHHYMAAYRWLDRSFGADAVVHMGKHGTMEWLPGKGLGLGAGCAPDAVLGELPLIYPFIVNDPGEGTQAKRRGHATVVDHLVPPMARADTYGDLAKLEQLLDEYALVSDLDPAKAPAVRAQIWTLVKAAELHHDLHVDEQPDDEAFDEFVMHIDGYLCEIKDVQIRDGLHVLGGGPVGEPRVNLVLAVLRAAQVWGGRANALPGLRASLAAHFGLVEKDLLAEPGAPVKVPVELTDLVDGPARTASDAIDLLEQLCRRAAEALEARDWDRAVVPAVLRGVLGTELPEAVAVLEFACAEVVPRLARTTDEIGHILHALDGGYVPAGPSGSPTRGLVNVLPTGRNFYSVDPKAIPSRLSWEVGQSLADSLVARYLQDTGDYPRSVGLTVWGTSAMRTQGDDIAEILALLGCRPVWDEASRRVTGFEVVPLAELGRPRIDVTVRISGFFRDAFPHVVGLIDDAVRAVAELDEPADRNFVKAHADEDTAGHGDRRRATARVFGSKPGAYGAGLLPLIDARNWRSDADLAEVYAVWGGYAYGRGLDGRAARGDMETAFRRIAVAAKNVDTREHDLVDADDYFQYHGGMVAMVRHLTGANPEAYVGDSATPDQVRTRTLGEETHRVFRARVVNPRWMAAMRRHGYKGAFEMAATVDYLFGYDATAGVVDDWMYEKLSAEYVFDPENRDFMKQSNPWALRGITERLLEAADRGLWAEPDAETLERLRATYLELEGDLEGDQ
;
A
#
# COMPACT_ATOMS: atom_id res chain seq x y z
N MET A 1 -46.95 -9.41 -8.16
CA MET A 1 -46.25 -8.74 -7.04
C MET A 1 -45.36 -9.74 -6.32
N SER A 2 -44.14 -9.38 -5.98
CA SER A 2 -43.19 -10.26 -5.28
C SER A 2 -42.23 -9.43 -4.43
N THR A 3 -41.86 -9.95 -3.27
CA THR A 3 -40.80 -9.38 -2.43
C THR A 3 -39.40 -9.58 -3.02
N ALA A 4 -39.25 -10.54 -3.95
CA ALA A 4 -38.01 -10.78 -4.69
C ALA A 4 -38.03 -10.00 -6.02
N ASP A 5 -37.11 -9.04 -6.17
CA ASP A 5 -36.98 -8.25 -7.40
C ASP A 5 -36.61 -9.11 -8.61
N THR A 6 -35.95 -10.25 -8.39
CA THR A 6 -35.66 -11.25 -9.43
C THR A 6 -36.92 -11.70 -10.15
N ASP A 7 -38.01 -11.99 -9.41
CA ASP A 7 -39.28 -12.43 -10.00
C ASP A 7 -39.92 -11.31 -10.82
N LEU A 8 -39.84 -10.07 -10.33
CA LEU A 8 -40.42 -8.90 -11.00
C LEU A 8 -39.71 -8.60 -12.32
N LEU A 9 -38.38 -8.65 -12.30
CA LEU A 9 -37.56 -8.47 -13.49
C LEU A 9 -37.79 -9.60 -14.50
N ALA A 10 -37.87 -10.85 -14.03
CA ALA A 10 -38.16 -12.01 -14.88
C ALA A 10 -39.54 -11.89 -15.55
N ALA A 11 -40.57 -11.49 -14.78
CA ALA A 11 -41.91 -11.26 -15.29
C ALA A 11 -41.92 -10.17 -16.38
N ARG A 12 -41.16 -9.09 -16.20
CA ARG A 12 -41.00 -8.05 -17.24
C ARG A 12 -40.26 -8.57 -18.47
N ALA A 13 -39.17 -9.31 -18.28
CA ALA A 13 -38.38 -9.88 -19.37
C ALA A 13 -39.12 -10.98 -20.14
N SER A 14 -40.14 -11.61 -19.54
CA SER A 14 -40.95 -12.66 -20.17
C SER A 14 -41.76 -12.19 -21.39
N GLY A 15 -41.99 -10.88 -21.51
CA GLY A 15 -42.84 -10.28 -22.55
C GLY A 15 -44.34 -10.57 -22.39
N ALA A 16 -44.75 -11.31 -21.36
CA ALA A 16 -46.16 -11.49 -20.99
C ALA A 16 -46.73 -10.20 -20.38
N ASP A 17 -48.06 -10.04 -20.39
CA ASP A 17 -48.77 -8.84 -19.93
C ASP A 17 -48.83 -8.75 -18.38
N TYR A 18 -47.67 -8.72 -17.75
CA TYR A 18 -47.53 -8.56 -16.31
C TYR A 18 -47.51 -7.09 -15.91
N ARG A 19 -48.22 -6.81 -14.82
CA ARG A 19 -47.98 -5.63 -13.99
C ARG A 19 -47.21 -6.05 -12.74
N ILE A 20 -46.11 -5.36 -12.48
CA ILE A 20 -45.17 -5.73 -11.41
C ILE A 20 -45.17 -4.70 -10.28
N GLY A 21 -44.76 -5.13 -9.11
CA GLY A 21 -44.69 -4.28 -7.91
C GLY A 21 -44.14 -5.06 -6.73
N ASN A 22 -43.26 -4.43 -5.96
CA ASN A 22 -42.69 -5.03 -4.75
C ASN A 22 -43.54 -4.64 -3.52
N PRO A 23 -44.17 -5.60 -2.82
CA PRO A 23 -45.02 -5.33 -1.65
C PRO A 23 -44.40 -4.45 -0.56
N THR A 24 -43.06 -4.46 -0.43
CA THR A 24 -42.34 -3.61 0.54
C THR A 24 -42.29 -2.13 0.16
N ARG A 25 -42.60 -1.81 -1.10
CA ARG A 25 -42.50 -0.46 -1.69
C ARG A 25 -43.82 0.04 -2.27
N VAL A 26 -44.80 -0.83 -2.45
CA VAL A 26 -46.13 -0.48 -2.96
C VAL A 26 -46.98 0.11 -1.85
N ASP A 27 -47.51 1.33 -2.06
CA ASP A 27 -48.53 1.90 -1.19
C ASP A 27 -49.87 1.16 -1.38
N VAL A 28 -50.33 0.49 -0.32
CA VAL A 28 -51.58 -0.27 -0.31
C VAL A 28 -52.80 0.62 -0.56
N ALA A 29 -52.78 1.89 -0.12
CA ALA A 29 -53.93 2.78 -0.24
C ALA A 29 -54.03 3.45 -1.63
N GLY A 30 -52.89 3.83 -2.22
CA GLY A 30 -52.85 4.56 -3.49
C GLY A 30 -52.45 3.73 -4.71
N GLU A 31 -51.41 2.91 -4.60
CA GLU A 31 -50.78 2.25 -5.75
C GLU A 31 -51.36 0.86 -6.03
N LEU A 32 -51.65 0.08 -4.98
CA LEU A 32 -52.25 -1.25 -5.15
C LEU A 32 -53.57 -1.23 -5.92
N PRO A 33 -54.53 -0.29 -5.67
CA PRO A 33 -55.74 -0.20 -6.48
C PRO A 33 -55.47 0.07 -7.96
N ARG A 34 -54.41 0.85 -8.29
CA ARG A 34 -54.01 1.11 -9.68
C ARG A 34 -53.42 -0.12 -10.35
N LEU A 35 -52.61 -0.90 -9.62
CA LEU A 35 -52.07 -2.16 -10.13
C LEU A 35 -53.20 -3.15 -10.44
N LEU A 36 -54.26 -3.17 -9.62
CA LEU A 36 -55.41 -4.06 -9.77
C LEU A 36 -56.44 -3.61 -10.80
N ASP A 37 -56.46 -2.33 -11.19
CA ASP A 37 -57.48 -1.78 -12.09
C ASP A 37 -57.41 -2.41 -13.50
N GLY A 38 -58.37 -3.28 -13.82
CA GLY A 38 -58.37 -4.04 -15.07
C GLY A 38 -57.35 -5.18 -15.12
N ALA A 39 -56.88 -5.68 -13.96
CA ALA A 39 -56.11 -6.92 -13.88
C ALA A 39 -57.07 -8.12 -13.76
N ASP A 40 -56.87 -9.14 -14.60
CA ASP A 40 -57.71 -10.35 -14.57
C ASP A 40 -57.33 -11.35 -13.47
N LEU A 41 -56.08 -11.30 -12.99
CA LEU A 41 -55.54 -12.19 -11.98
C LEU A 41 -54.37 -11.52 -11.24
N ALA A 42 -54.21 -11.83 -9.95
CA ALA A 42 -53.09 -11.37 -9.13
C ALA A 42 -52.24 -12.54 -8.62
N VAL A 43 -50.91 -12.42 -8.72
CA VAL A 43 -49.94 -13.34 -8.10
C VAL A 43 -49.14 -12.57 -7.06
N VAL A 44 -49.06 -13.09 -5.84
CA VAL A 44 -48.30 -12.50 -4.73
C VAL A 44 -47.35 -13.52 -4.13
N ARG A 45 -46.06 -13.17 -4.07
CA ARG A 45 -45.03 -13.99 -3.43
C ARG A 45 -44.31 -13.22 -2.32
N LEU A 46 -44.39 -13.72 -1.08
CA LEU A 46 -43.95 -13.00 0.13
C LEU A 46 -42.94 -13.79 0.96
N LEU A 47 -41.79 -13.18 1.24
CA LEU A 47 -40.93 -13.57 2.36
C LEU A 47 -41.57 -13.13 3.69
N GLY A 48 -41.52 -13.99 4.71
CA GLY A 48 -42.10 -13.71 6.04
C GLY A 48 -43.59 -14.07 6.19
N GLY A 49 -44.16 -14.75 5.19
CA GLY A 49 -45.53 -15.26 5.23
C GLY A 49 -46.61 -14.17 5.24
N ARG A 50 -47.84 -14.54 5.62
CA ARG A 50 -49.01 -13.65 5.66
C ARG A 50 -48.77 -12.34 6.40
N ARG A 51 -48.09 -12.40 7.56
CA ARG A 51 -47.89 -11.24 8.45
C ARG A 51 -47.04 -10.13 7.83
N ALA A 52 -46.27 -10.45 6.80
CA ALA A 52 -45.41 -9.47 6.14
C ALA A 52 -46.21 -8.41 5.36
N TRP A 53 -47.47 -8.67 4.98
CA TRP A 53 -48.25 -7.76 4.13
C TRP A 53 -49.77 -7.88 4.30
N GLU A 54 -50.25 -7.96 5.55
CA GLU A 54 -51.66 -8.25 5.87
C GLU A 54 -52.66 -7.27 5.23
N ASP A 55 -52.37 -5.97 5.25
CA ASP A 55 -53.26 -4.95 4.68
C ASP A 55 -53.38 -5.09 3.16
N GLY A 56 -52.28 -5.43 2.47
CA GLY A 56 -52.27 -5.69 1.03
C GLY A 56 -53.06 -6.95 0.67
N LEU A 57 -52.91 -8.02 1.46
CA LEU A 57 -53.69 -9.25 1.30
C LEU A 57 -55.20 -9.00 1.54
N ALA A 58 -55.55 -8.19 2.54
CA ALA A 58 -56.93 -7.81 2.80
C ALA A 58 -57.54 -6.99 1.64
N ALA A 59 -56.77 -6.05 1.08
CA ALA A 59 -57.19 -5.25 -0.07
C ALA A 59 -57.38 -6.10 -1.34
N LEU A 60 -56.48 -7.06 -1.60
CA LEU A 60 -56.63 -8.04 -2.69
C LEU A 60 -57.88 -8.89 -2.53
N ARG A 61 -58.16 -9.37 -1.32
CA ARG A 61 -59.37 -10.13 -1.04
C ARG A 61 -60.64 -9.29 -1.27
N ALA A 62 -60.60 -8.01 -0.91
CA ALA A 62 -61.72 -7.09 -1.10
C ALA A 62 -61.96 -6.71 -2.57
N SER A 63 -60.93 -6.75 -3.43
CA SER A 63 -61.06 -6.42 -4.85
C SER A 63 -61.84 -7.48 -5.63
N GLY A 64 -61.83 -8.73 -5.17
CA GLY A 64 -62.47 -9.87 -5.84
C GLY A 64 -61.71 -10.43 -7.03
N VAL A 65 -60.51 -9.92 -7.34
CA VAL A 65 -59.63 -10.44 -8.39
C VAL A 65 -59.14 -11.84 -7.98
N PRO A 66 -59.19 -12.86 -8.87
CA PRO A 66 -58.58 -14.16 -8.59
C PRO A 66 -57.12 -14.01 -8.17
N THR A 67 -56.77 -14.54 -7.00
CA THR A 67 -55.46 -14.29 -6.39
C THR A 67 -54.75 -15.60 -6.03
N VAL A 68 -53.48 -15.71 -6.47
CA VAL A 68 -52.52 -16.75 -6.11
C VAL A 68 -51.56 -16.19 -5.06
N LEU A 69 -51.49 -16.79 -3.88
CA LEU A 69 -50.68 -16.36 -2.75
C LEU A 69 -49.64 -17.42 -2.39
N LEU A 70 -48.37 -17.03 -2.35
CA LEU A 70 -47.22 -17.92 -2.28
C LEU A 70 -46.18 -17.45 -1.26
N GLY A 71 -45.53 -18.40 -0.60
CA GLY A 71 -44.33 -18.16 0.20
C GLY A 71 -43.13 -17.82 -0.67
N GLY A 72 -42.19 -17.04 -0.11
CA GLY A 72 -40.93 -16.68 -0.75
C GLY A 72 -39.90 -17.82 -0.76
N GLU A 73 -40.07 -18.81 0.09
CA GLU A 73 -39.24 -20.01 0.16
C GLU A 73 -39.59 -21.02 -0.96
N SER A 74 -38.71 -22.01 -1.17
CA SER A 74 -39.00 -23.15 -2.06
C SER A 74 -40.00 -24.14 -1.45
N VAL A 75 -40.14 -24.10 -0.12
CA VAL A 75 -41.11 -24.92 0.62
C VAL A 75 -42.48 -24.22 0.60
N PRO A 76 -43.58 -24.93 0.31
CA PRO A 76 -44.90 -24.32 0.28
C PRO A 76 -45.33 -23.71 1.63
N ASP A 77 -45.77 -22.46 1.63
CA ASP A 77 -46.41 -21.80 2.78
C ASP A 77 -47.90 -22.15 2.81
N ALA A 78 -48.26 -23.11 3.67
CA ALA A 78 -49.64 -23.59 3.77
C ALA A 78 -50.65 -22.50 4.18
N GLU A 79 -50.24 -21.48 4.95
CA GLU A 79 -51.13 -20.41 5.38
C GLU A 79 -51.47 -19.50 4.20
N LEU A 80 -50.46 -19.03 3.45
CA LEU A 80 -50.67 -18.22 2.25
C LEU A 80 -51.44 -18.99 1.17
N MET A 81 -51.08 -20.26 0.93
CA MET A 81 -51.75 -21.08 -0.07
C MET A 81 -53.24 -21.27 0.25
N ALA A 82 -53.61 -21.43 1.52
CA ALA A 82 -55.00 -21.58 1.95
C ALA A 82 -55.83 -20.29 1.78
N GLU A 83 -55.17 -19.13 1.74
CA GLU A 83 -55.84 -17.84 1.49
C GLU A 83 -55.98 -17.49 0.00
N SER A 84 -55.33 -18.25 -0.89
CA SER A 84 -55.51 -18.10 -2.34
C SER A 84 -56.97 -18.32 -2.74
N SER A 85 -57.47 -17.56 -3.70
CA SER A 85 -58.84 -17.68 -4.19
C SER A 85 -59.01 -18.67 -5.35
N VAL A 86 -57.94 -19.40 -5.69
CA VAL A 86 -57.89 -20.42 -6.76
C VAL A 86 -57.63 -21.81 -6.17
N PRO A 87 -57.87 -22.91 -6.91
CA PRO A 87 -57.64 -24.27 -6.39
C PRO A 87 -56.19 -24.51 -5.96
N ALA A 88 -55.97 -25.25 -4.88
CA ALA A 88 -54.64 -25.51 -4.31
C ALA A 88 -53.64 -26.13 -5.31
N GLY A 89 -54.11 -26.94 -6.27
CA GLY A 89 -53.26 -27.48 -7.33
C GLY A 89 -52.70 -26.41 -8.26
N VAL A 90 -53.46 -25.33 -8.52
CA VAL A 90 -53.00 -24.17 -9.30
C VAL A 90 -51.92 -23.41 -8.54
N VAL A 91 -52.12 -23.24 -7.24
CA VAL A 91 -51.14 -22.56 -6.37
C VAL A 91 -49.83 -23.35 -6.29
N ALA A 92 -49.92 -24.67 -6.12
CA ALA A 92 -48.75 -25.55 -6.07
C ALA A 92 -47.97 -25.54 -7.39
N GLU A 93 -48.65 -25.56 -8.53
CA GLU A 93 -48.00 -25.49 -9.85
C GLU A 93 -47.40 -24.11 -10.11
N ALA A 94 -48.10 -23.03 -9.75
CA ALA A 94 -47.56 -21.67 -9.83
C ALA A 94 -46.28 -21.48 -8.99
N LEU A 95 -46.22 -22.12 -7.81
CA LEU A 95 -45.01 -22.14 -6.99
C LEU A 95 -43.85 -22.82 -7.72
N ARG A 96 -44.09 -23.94 -8.43
CA ARG A 96 -43.04 -24.65 -9.17
C ARG A 96 -42.38 -23.75 -10.22
N TYR A 97 -43.16 -22.98 -11.01
CA TYR A 97 -42.60 -22.02 -11.95
C TYR A 97 -41.74 -20.94 -11.27
N LEU A 98 -42.20 -20.40 -10.12
CA LEU A 98 -41.48 -19.34 -9.41
C LEU A 98 -40.26 -19.84 -8.62
N VAL A 99 -40.23 -21.13 -8.25
CA VAL A 99 -39.06 -21.78 -7.63
C VAL A 99 -37.95 -21.96 -8.66
N GLU A 100 -38.29 -22.42 -9.87
CA GLU A 100 -37.32 -22.50 -10.96
C GLU A 100 -36.89 -21.09 -11.43
N GLY A 101 -37.85 -20.17 -11.54
CA GLY A 101 -37.63 -18.79 -11.96
C GLY A 101 -37.22 -18.68 -13.43
N GLY A 102 -36.83 -17.48 -13.88
CA GLY A 102 -36.42 -17.26 -15.27
C GLY A 102 -37.54 -16.72 -16.18
N PRO A 103 -37.23 -15.85 -17.16
CA PRO A 103 -38.24 -15.23 -18.03
C PRO A 103 -39.13 -16.25 -18.74
N GLY A 104 -38.58 -17.36 -19.23
CA GLY A 104 -39.34 -18.42 -19.90
C GLY A 104 -40.38 -19.09 -19.00
N ASN A 105 -40.01 -19.44 -17.76
CA ASN A 105 -40.95 -19.97 -16.78
C ASN A 105 -42.03 -18.94 -16.40
N LEU A 106 -41.71 -17.65 -16.40
CA LEU A 106 -42.71 -16.60 -16.16
C LEU A 106 -43.66 -16.42 -17.36
N THR A 107 -43.21 -16.61 -18.59
CA THR A 107 -44.09 -16.68 -19.77
C THR A 107 -45.07 -17.84 -19.65
N GLU A 108 -44.57 -19.03 -19.31
CA GLU A 108 -45.40 -20.23 -19.16
C GLU A 108 -46.30 -20.16 -17.92
N LEU A 109 -45.87 -19.51 -16.83
CA LEU A 109 -46.72 -19.22 -15.68
C LEU A 109 -47.91 -18.34 -16.07
N ALA A 110 -47.69 -17.29 -16.87
CA ALA A 110 -48.77 -16.42 -17.33
C ALA A 110 -49.79 -17.21 -18.17
N ARG A 111 -49.31 -18.05 -19.10
CA ARG A 111 -50.16 -18.93 -19.92
C ARG A 111 -50.90 -19.96 -19.09
N PHE A 112 -50.21 -20.62 -18.16
CA PHE A 112 -50.79 -21.58 -17.23
C PHE A 112 -51.93 -20.98 -16.42
N LEU A 113 -51.72 -19.80 -15.84
CA LEU A 113 -52.74 -19.11 -15.04
C LEU A 113 -53.89 -18.60 -15.91
N SER A 114 -53.59 -18.08 -17.11
CA SER A 114 -54.59 -17.67 -18.10
C SER A 114 -55.50 -18.84 -18.48
N ASP A 115 -54.92 -19.98 -18.86
CA ASP A 115 -55.68 -21.16 -19.28
C ASP A 115 -56.44 -21.82 -18.13
N THR A 116 -55.81 -21.93 -16.96
CA THR A 116 -56.36 -22.71 -15.86
C THR A 116 -57.39 -21.93 -15.04
N VAL A 117 -57.19 -20.61 -14.90
CA VAL A 117 -58.07 -19.74 -14.09
C VAL A 117 -59.05 -18.96 -14.97
N LEU A 118 -58.61 -18.47 -16.13
CA LEU A 118 -59.42 -17.63 -17.02
C LEU A 118 -60.01 -18.40 -18.23
N LEU A 119 -59.59 -19.65 -18.46
CA LEU A 119 -60.10 -20.55 -19.51
C LEU A 119 -59.90 -20.01 -20.94
N THR A 120 -58.76 -19.36 -21.20
CA THR A 120 -58.44 -18.69 -22.48
C THR A 120 -57.99 -19.66 -23.58
N GLY A 121 -57.22 -20.70 -23.25
CA GLY A 121 -56.86 -21.80 -24.17
C GLY A 121 -55.64 -21.51 -25.06
N GLU A 122 -54.66 -20.76 -24.55
CA GLU A 122 -53.40 -20.41 -25.19
C GLU A 122 -52.40 -21.58 -25.25
N GLY A 123 -52.50 -22.54 -24.33
CA GLY A 123 -51.54 -23.62 -24.11
C GLY A 123 -50.35 -23.19 -23.25
N PHE A 124 -49.81 -24.11 -22.45
CA PHE A 124 -48.63 -23.90 -21.59
C PHE A 124 -47.76 -25.16 -21.50
N GLU A 125 -46.47 -24.98 -21.28
CA GLU A 125 -45.47 -26.05 -21.08
C GLU A 125 -45.11 -26.20 -19.60
N GLU A 126 -44.66 -27.39 -19.16
CA GLU A 126 -44.26 -27.60 -17.75
C GLU A 126 -43.05 -26.73 -17.31
N PRO A 127 -42.91 -26.40 -16.01
CA PRO A 127 -41.77 -25.64 -15.49
C PRO A 127 -40.43 -26.28 -15.87
N GLN A 128 -39.54 -25.48 -16.45
CA GLN A 128 -38.21 -25.92 -16.86
C GLN A 128 -37.18 -25.66 -15.76
N GLY A 129 -36.38 -26.68 -15.45
CA GLY A 129 -35.30 -26.58 -14.49
C GLY A 129 -34.21 -25.61 -14.93
N MET A 130 -33.91 -24.59 -14.13
CA MET A 130 -32.84 -23.64 -14.43
C MET A 130 -31.50 -24.13 -13.85
N PRO A 131 -30.48 -24.45 -14.67
CA PRO A 131 -29.20 -24.99 -14.18
C PRO A 131 -28.50 -24.08 -13.16
N GLU A 132 -27.69 -24.64 -12.26
CA GLU A 132 -26.91 -23.86 -11.28
C GLU A 132 -25.79 -23.01 -11.93
N TYR A 133 -25.32 -23.45 -13.09
CA TYR A 133 -24.41 -22.75 -13.97
C TYR A 133 -24.70 -23.07 -15.44
N GLY A 134 -24.29 -22.19 -16.35
CA GLY A 134 -24.52 -22.39 -17.78
C GLY A 134 -24.01 -21.24 -18.64
N VAL A 135 -24.20 -21.35 -19.95
CA VAL A 135 -23.83 -20.31 -20.92
C VAL A 135 -25.05 -19.45 -21.24
N HIS A 136 -24.87 -18.13 -21.26
CA HIS A 136 -25.93 -17.18 -21.64
C HIS A 136 -25.87 -16.86 -23.14
N GLY A 137 -27.03 -16.89 -23.80
CA GLY A 137 -27.14 -16.62 -25.23
C GLY A 137 -26.37 -17.60 -26.13
N ALA A 138 -26.26 -17.26 -27.41
CA ALA A 138 -25.56 -18.06 -28.41
C ALA A 138 -24.45 -17.23 -29.07
N TYR A 139 -23.21 -17.43 -28.59
CA TYR A 139 -22.01 -16.83 -29.15
C TYR A 139 -21.18 -17.92 -29.83
N GLU A 140 -21.15 -17.93 -31.16
CA GLU A 140 -20.40 -18.92 -31.93
C GLU A 140 -18.90 -18.57 -31.94
N PRO A 141 -18.02 -19.45 -31.42
CA PRO A 141 -16.59 -19.18 -31.40
C PRO A 141 -16.02 -19.19 -32.82
N ARG A 142 -15.20 -18.19 -33.13
CA ARG A 142 -14.45 -18.11 -34.39
C ARG A 142 -13.04 -18.63 -34.18
N GLU A 143 -12.59 -19.49 -35.10
CA GLU A 143 -11.26 -20.08 -35.06
C GLU A 143 -10.15 -19.01 -35.11
N GLY A 144 -9.08 -19.20 -34.34
CA GLY A 144 -7.92 -18.30 -34.29
C GLY A 144 -8.12 -17.01 -33.47
N ARG A 145 -9.28 -16.82 -32.82
CA ARG A 145 -9.50 -15.72 -31.86
C ARG A 145 -9.32 -16.22 -30.42
N PRO A 146 -8.67 -15.44 -29.53
CA PRO A 146 -8.69 -15.72 -28.09
C PRO A 146 -10.12 -15.69 -27.55
N THR A 147 -10.40 -16.49 -26.53
CA THR A 147 -11.71 -16.58 -25.88
C THR A 147 -11.67 -15.87 -24.53
N VAL A 148 -12.55 -14.88 -24.33
CA VAL A 148 -12.70 -14.17 -23.06
C VAL A 148 -14.00 -14.63 -22.38
N GLY A 149 -13.86 -15.21 -21.19
CA GLY A 149 -15.01 -15.57 -20.35
C GLY A 149 -15.61 -14.33 -19.69
N VAL A 150 -16.94 -14.27 -19.59
CA VAL A 150 -17.65 -13.26 -18.79
C VAL A 150 -18.48 -13.98 -17.74
N LEU A 151 -17.97 -14.04 -16.51
CA LEU A 151 -18.60 -14.72 -15.39
C LEU A 151 -19.50 -13.78 -14.59
N PHE A 152 -20.77 -14.13 -14.44
CA PHE A 152 -21.75 -13.32 -13.73
C PHE A 152 -22.72 -14.17 -12.89
N TYR A 153 -23.49 -13.52 -12.00
CA TYR A 153 -24.42 -14.24 -11.12
C TYR A 153 -25.60 -14.85 -11.87
N ARG A 154 -25.95 -16.10 -11.53
CA ARG A 154 -27.19 -16.78 -11.96
C ARG A 154 -28.45 -15.97 -11.64
N ALA A 155 -28.43 -15.15 -10.59
CA ALA A 155 -29.55 -14.25 -10.29
C ALA A 155 -29.86 -13.26 -11.42
N HIS A 156 -28.85 -12.81 -12.19
CA HIS A 156 -29.07 -11.97 -13.36
C HIS A 156 -29.70 -12.75 -14.52
N GLU A 157 -29.27 -14.00 -14.73
CA GLU A 157 -29.87 -14.91 -15.71
C GLU A 157 -31.35 -15.16 -15.40
N LEU A 158 -31.64 -15.53 -14.14
CA LEU A 158 -33.01 -15.77 -13.69
C LEU A 158 -33.92 -14.53 -13.78
N SER A 159 -33.36 -13.33 -13.61
CA SER A 159 -34.12 -12.09 -13.71
C SER A 159 -34.25 -11.57 -15.14
N GLY A 160 -33.51 -12.12 -16.09
CA GLY A 160 -33.36 -11.52 -17.43
C GLY A 160 -32.64 -10.17 -17.41
N ASN A 161 -31.98 -9.81 -16.30
CA ASN A 161 -31.22 -8.56 -16.16
C ASN A 161 -29.77 -8.76 -16.66
N THR A 162 -29.63 -9.19 -17.92
CA THR A 162 -28.37 -9.60 -18.54
C THR A 162 -27.81 -8.59 -19.55
N GLY A 163 -28.51 -7.47 -19.79
CA GLY A 163 -28.09 -6.49 -20.81
C GLY A 163 -26.70 -5.90 -20.61
N PHE A 164 -26.22 -5.79 -19.36
CA PHE A 164 -24.85 -5.36 -19.08
C PHE A 164 -23.80 -6.41 -19.51
N VAL A 165 -24.13 -7.70 -19.39
CA VAL A 165 -23.30 -8.82 -19.88
C VAL A 165 -23.28 -8.80 -21.41
N ASP A 166 -24.43 -8.63 -22.06
CA ASP A 166 -24.51 -8.56 -23.52
C ASP A 166 -23.69 -7.40 -24.09
N THR A 167 -23.70 -6.24 -23.41
CA THR A 167 -22.89 -5.08 -23.80
C THR A 167 -21.40 -5.38 -23.73
N LEU A 168 -20.94 -6.06 -22.66
CA LEU A 168 -19.54 -6.46 -22.53
C LEU A 168 -19.15 -7.53 -23.56
N CYS A 169 -19.99 -8.53 -23.79
CA CYS A 169 -19.77 -9.55 -24.82
C CYS A 169 -19.68 -8.94 -26.23
N ALA A 170 -20.56 -7.99 -26.55
CA ALA A 170 -20.49 -7.26 -27.81
C ALA A 170 -19.18 -6.45 -27.94
N ALA A 171 -18.71 -5.84 -26.86
CA ALA A 171 -17.43 -5.14 -26.83
C ALA A 171 -16.23 -6.10 -27.04
N ILE A 172 -16.25 -7.29 -26.44
CA ILE A 172 -15.25 -8.34 -26.64
C ILE A 172 -15.19 -8.78 -28.11
N GLU A 173 -16.36 -9.07 -28.72
CA GLU A 173 -16.46 -9.46 -30.13
C GLU A 173 -15.98 -8.35 -31.07
N ALA A 174 -16.31 -7.10 -30.76
CA ALA A 174 -15.89 -5.93 -31.54
C ALA A 174 -14.37 -5.71 -31.48
N LYS A 175 -13.73 -6.04 -30.35
CA LYS A 175 -12.26 -6.01 -30.20
C LYS A 175 -11.56 -7.20 -30.86
N GLY A 176 -12.32 -8.23 -31.23
CA GLY A 176 -11.82 -9.38 -31.99
C GLY A 176 -11.46 -10.61 -31.15
N ALA A 177 -12.05 -10.77 -29.96
CA ALA A 177 -12.06 -12.02 -29.20
C ALA A 177 -13.41 -12.74 -29.35
N ASN A 178 -13.45 -14.03 -28.97
CA ASN A 178 -14.70 -14.76 -28.76
C ASN A 178 -15.22 -14.45 -27.35
N ALA A 179 -16.50 -14.14 -27.21
CA ALA A 179 -17.13 -13.99 -25.90
C ALA A 179 -17.72 -15.32 -25.41
N LEU A 180 -17.43 -15.70 -24.15
CA LEU A 180 -18.05 -16.84 -23.48
C LEU A 180 -18.73 -16.37 -22.17
N PRO A 181 -19.99 -15.91 -22.23
CA PRO A 181 -20.73 -15.52 -21.03
C PRO A 181 -21.20 -16.74 -20.25
N VAL A 182 -20.78 -16.84 -19.00
CA VAL A 182 -21.09 -17.94 -18.08
C VAL A 182 -21.78 -17.40 -16.84
N TYR A 183 -22.92 -17.97 -16.47
CA TYR A 183 -23.56 -17.68 -15.19
C TYR A 183 -23.26 -18.77 -14.17
N CYS A 184 -23.19 -18.41 -12.89
CA CYS A 184 -23.12 -19.37 -11.77
C CYS A 184 -23.78 -18.80 -10.50
N GLY A 185 -24.22 -19.66 -9.58
CA GLY A 185 -24.67 -19.23 -8.26
C GLY A 185 -23.53 -18.72 -7.36
N SER A 186 -22.38 -19.39 -7.40
CA SER A 186 -21.20 -19.11 -6.58
C SER A 186 -19.96 -19.72 -7.24
N LEU A 187 -18.79 -19.11 -7.03
CA LEU A 187 -17.49 -19.72 -7.32
C LEU A 187 -16.98 -20.60 -6.17
N ARG A 188 -17.48 -20.40 -4.96
CA ARG A 188 -17.11 -21.19 -3.78
C ARG A 188 -17.78 -22.54 -3.84
N GLY A 189 -16.97 -23.61 -3.80
CA GLY A 189 -17.47 -24.99 -3.84
C GLY A 189 -18.30 -25.28 -5.10
N ALA A 190 -17.97 -24.63 -6.22
CA ALA A 190 -18.70 -24.77 -7.46
C ALA A 190 -18.54 -26.17 -8.08
N ASP A 191 -19.50 -26.57 -8.89
CA ASP A 191 -19.47 -27.84 -9.62
C ASP A 191 -18.26 -27.92 -10.56
N ALA A 192 -17.63 -29.09 -10.68
CA ALA A 192 -16.46 -29.31 -11.53
C ALA A 192 -16.73 -28.93 -13.00
N GLY A 193 -17.96 -29.14 -13.48
CA GLY A 193 -18.36 -28.78 -14.85
C GLY A 193 -18.39 -27.27 -15.11
N LEU A 194 -18.47 -26.42 -14.07
CA LEU A 194 -18.25 -24.98 -14.24
C LEU A 194 -16.79 -24.71 -14.62
N TYR A 195 -15.83 -25.31 -13.90
CA TYR A 195 -14.41 -25.12 -14.18
C TYR A 195 -14.01 -25.73 -15.53
N GLU A 196 -14.60 -26.85 -15.95
CA GLU A 196 -14.42 -27.38 -17.31
C GLU A 196 -14.90 -26.40 -18.39
N LEU A 197 -15.97 -25.66 -18.13
CA LEU A 197 -16.47 -24.63 -19.03
C LEU A 197 -15.52 -23.42 -19.06
N LEU A 198 -15.05 -22.99 -17.88
CA LEU A 198 -14.13 -21.85 -17.75
C LEU A 198 -12.72 -22.14 -18.29
N GLY A 199 -12.27 -23.40 -18.26
CA GLY A 199 -10.99 -23.87 -18.83
C GLY A 199 -10.90 -23.74 -20.35
N LYS A 200 -11.98 -23.30 -21.02
CA LYS A 200 -11.99 -22.96 -22.45
C LYS A 200 -11.62 -21.50 -22.72
N THR A 201 -11.41 -20.70 -21.67
CA THR A 201 -11.07 -19.28 -21.79
C THR A 201 -9.56 -19.07 -21.78
N ASP A 202 -9.12 -17.96 -22.35
CA ASP A 202 -7.74 -17.46 -22.32
C ASP A 202 -7.58 -16.31 -21.32
N ALA A 203 -8.69 -15.66 -20.95
CA ALA A 203 -8.81 -14.71 -19.85
C ALA A 203 -10.25 -14.70 -19.34
N LEU A 204 -10.44 -14.38 -18.06
CA LEU A 204 -11.75 -14.40 -17.42
C LEU A 204 -12.09 -13.02 -16.84
N VAL A 205 -13.19 -12.41 -17.28
CA VAL A 205 -13.77 -11.24 -16.60
C VAL A 205 -14.81 -11.75 -15.59
N ALA A 206 -14.53 -11.57 -14.30
CA ALA A 206 -15.41 -11.96 -13.20
C ALA A 206 -16.13 -10.73 -12.62
N THR A 207 -17.45 -10.85 -12.46
CA THR A 207 -18.30 -9.85 -11.77
C THR A 207 -18.90 -10.39 -10.47
N VAL A 208 -18.72 -11.68 -10.21
CA VAL A 208 -19.15 -12.38 -9.00
C VAL A 208 -18.19 -12.15 -7.84
N LEU A 209 -18.63 -12.43 -6.61
CA LEU A 209 -17.77 -12.35 -5.43
C LEU A 209 -16.55 -13.28 -5.52
N ALA A 210 -15.58 -12.99 -4.66
CA ALA A 210 -14.35 -13.77 -4.57
C ALA A 210 -14.59 -15.26 -4.26
N ALA A 211 -13.82 -16.12 -4.91
CA ALA A 211 -13.88 -17.57 -4.85
C ALA A 211 -13.30 -18.11 -3.55
N GLY A 212 -12.35 -17.41 -2.91
CA GLY A 212 -11.83 -17.79 -1.60
C GLY A 212 -12.84 -17.64 -0.45
N GLY A 213 -12.48 -18.13 0.73
CA GLY A 213 -13.36 -18.38 1.89
C GLY A 213 -14.22 -17.21 2.42
N THR A 214 -14.98 -17.44 3.49
CA THR A 214 -15.88 -16.43 4.08
C THR A 214 -15.18 -15.39 4.97
N HIS A 215 -13.90 -15.60 5.32
CA HIS A 215 -13.18 -14.82 6.33
C HIS A 215 -11.87 -14.21 5.80
N ALA A 216 -11.94 -13.25 4.87
CA ALA A 216 -10.75 -12.55 4.35
C ALA A 216 -9.88 -11.92 5.46
N SER A 217 -10.49 -11.50 6.57
CA SER A 217 -9.78 -10.97 7.74
C SER A 217 -8.87 -11.98 8.44
N GLN A 218 -9.01 -13.27 8.18
CA GLN A 218 -8.15 -14.32 8.72
C GLN A 218 -7.00 -14.68 7.77
N ALA A 219 -7.08 -14.32 6.49
CA ALA A 219 -6.06 -14.62 5.49
C ALA A 219 -5.04 -13.49 5.29
N SER A 220 -5.01 -12.47 6.14
CA SER A 220 -4.01 -11.38 6.10
C SER A 220 -2.63 -11.82 6.61
N ALA A 221 -1.64 -10.93 6.57
CA ALA A 221 -0.32 -11.19 7.15
C ALA A 221 -0.41 -11.61 8.63
N GLY A 222 0.30 -12.68 9.00
CA GLY A 222 0.23 -13.37 10.29
C GLY A 222 -1.00 -14.29 10.48
N GLY A 223 -1.94 -14.26 9.55
CA GLY A 223 -3.17 -15.04 9.54
C GLY A 223 -3.02 -16.50 9.11
N ASP A 224 -4.15 -17.15 8.89
CA ASP A 224 -4.28 -18.47 8.27
C ASP A 224 -4.53 -18.29 6.76
N GLU A 225 -3.46 -18.26 5.97
CA GLU A 225 -3.55 -18.10 4.50
C GLU A 225 -4.30 -19.27 3.85
N GLU A 226 -4.22 -20.49 4.41
CA GLU A 226 -4.92 -21.67 3.92
C GLU A 226 -6.45 -21.57 4.10
N SER A 227 -6.93 -20.64 4.94
CA SER A 227 -8.37 -20.32 5.03
C SER A 227 -8.92 -19.66 3.76
N TRP A 228 -8.05 -19.20 2.86
CA TRP A 228 -8.39 -18.61 1.56
C TRP A 228 -7.94 -19.49 0.40
N ASP A 229 -8.72 -20.52 0.10
CA ASP A 229 -8.45 -21.42 -1.04
C ASP A 229 -9.19 -20.97 -2.31
N ILE A 230 -8.42 -20.65 -3.36
CA ILE A 230 -8.94 -20.38 -4.71
C ILE A 230 -8.80 -21.57 -5.66
N GLY A 231 -8.15 -22.64 -5.22
CA GLY A 231 -7.94 -23.95 -5.86
C GLY A 231 -8.19 -23.99 -7.36
N ALA A 232 -9.36 -24.52 -7.73
CA ALA A 232 -9.76 -24.78 -9.12
C ALA A 232 -9.80 -23.53 -10.03
N LEU A 233 -9.84 -22.32 -9.49
CA LEU A 233 -9.75 -21.08 -10.28
C LEU A 233 -8.29 -20.78 -10.68
N ALA A 234 -7.33 -20.99 -9.76
CA ALA A 234 -5.91 -20.83 -10.05
C ALA A 234 -5.42 -21.91 -11.03
N ASP A 235 -5.94 -23.13 -10.92
CA ASP A 235 -5.62 -24.25 -11.82
C ASP A 235 -6.00 -24.00 -13.29
N LEU A 236 -6.89 -23.03 -13.58
CA LEU A 236 -7.19 -22.61 -14.94
C LEU A 236 -5.99 -21.97 -15.64
N ASP A 237 -5.08 -21.39 -14.85
CA ASP A 237 -3.88 -20.69 -15.30
C ASP A 237 -4.14 -19.67 -16.43
N VAL A 238 -5.10 -18.78 -16.15
CA VAL A 238 -5.46 -17.66 -17.02
C VAL A 238 -5.63 -16.38 -16.21
N PRO A 239 -5.47 -15.19 -16.82
CA PRO A 239 -5.63 -13.93 -16.12
C PRO A 239 -7.09 -13.75 -15.73
N VAL A 240 -7.34 -13.52 -14.44
CA VAL A 240 -8.69 -13.25 -13.92
C VAL A 240 -8.81 -11.76 -13.64
N LEU A 241 -9.71 -11.09 -14.34
CA LEU A 241 -9.95 -9.65 -14.27
C LEU A 241 -11.26 -9.39 -13.55
N GLN A 242 -11.26 -8.47 -12.59
CA GLN A 242 -12.46 -8.04 -11.91
C GLN A 242 -13.13 -6.92 -12.71
N GLY A 243 -14.28 -7.22 -13.32
CA GLY A 243 -15.15 -6.22 -13.95
C GLY A 243 -16.09 -5.62 -12.91
N LEU A 244 -15.99 -4.31 -12.64
CA LEU A 244 -16.75 -3.70 -11.53
C LEU A 244 -18.19 -3.38 -11.98
N CYS A 245 -19.16 -3.86 -11.19
CA CYS A 245 -20.60 -3.61 -11.38
C CYS A 245 -21.10 -2.84 -10.14
N LEU A 246 -20.99 -1.51 -10.16
CA LEU A 246 -21.20 -0.69 -8.97
C LEU A 246 -22.65 -0.73 -8.49
N THR A 247 -22.81 -0.74 -7.17
CA THR A 247 -24.14 -0.70 -6.54
C THR A 247 -24.71 0.72 -6.41
N SER A 248 -23.93 1.72 -6.82
CA SER A 248 -24.34 3.10 -7.05
C SER A 248 -24.72 3.35 -8.52
N SER A 249 -25.42 4.47 -8.76
CA SER A 249 -25.72 4.93 -10.13
C SER A 249 -24.49 5.49 -10.83
N ARG A 250 -24.51 5.49 -12.16
CA ARG A 250 -23.45 6.07 -12.99
C ARG A 250 -23.25 7.55 -12.67
N ALA A 251 -24.34 8.29 -12.46
CA ALA A 251 -24.30 9.71 -12.10
C ALA A 251 -23.60 9.95 -10.75
N ALA A 252 -23.82 9.08 -9.76
CA ALA A 252 -23.16 9.19 -8.45
C ALA A 252 -21.66 8.89 -8.56
N TRP A 253 -21.27 7.91 -9.38
CA TRP A 253 -19.87 7.60 -9.66
C TRP A 253 -19.16 8.74 -10.41
N GLU A 254 -19.80 9.29 -11.45
CA GLU A 254 -19.25 10.40 -12.25
C GLU A 254 -18.93 11.61 -11.36
N ALA A 255 -19.85 11.97 -10.45
CA ALA A 255 -19.72 13.12 -9.56
C ALA A 255 -18.77 12.92 -8.36
N SER A 256 -18.22 11.72 -8.15
CA SER A 256 -17.40 11.39 -6.98
C SER A 256 -15.95 11.14 -7.33
N ASP A 257 -15.01 11.82 -6.66
CA ASP A 257 -13.57 11.57 -6.78
C ASP A 257 -13.13 10.26 -6.11
N ALA A 258 -13.76 9.89 -5.00
CA ALA A 258 -13.57 8.56 -4.38
C ALA A 258 -14.16 7.44 -5.26
N ALA A 259 -15.17 7.79 -6.07
CA ALA A 259 -15.84 6.99 -7.10
C ALA A 259 -16.63 5.78 -6.60
N LEU A 260 -16.06 4.94 -5.75
CA LEU A 260 -16.69 3.74 -5.23
C LEU A 260 -17.31 3.98 -3.86
N SER A 261 -18.47 3.35 -3.64
CA SER A 261 -19.01 3.26 -2.28
C SER A 261 -18.05 2.45 -1.40
N PRO A 262 -18.00 2.70 -0.08
CA PRO A 262 -17.18 1.90 0.81
C PRO A 262 -17.53 0.39 0.81
N MET A 263 -18.76 0.05 0.41
CA MET A 263 -19.18 -1.35 0.22
C MET A 263 -18.59 -1.94 -1.07
N ASP A 264 -18.64 -1.22 -2.18
CA ASP A 264 -18.08 -1.68 -3.46
C ASP A 264 -16.55 -1.79 -3.39
N ALA A 265 -15.88 -0.82 -2.76
CA ALA A 265 -14.42 -0.88 -2.57
C ALA A 265 -13.99 -2.13 -1.77
N ALA A 266 -14.78 -2.56 -0.78
CA ALA A 266 -14.50 -3.78 -0.04
C ALA A 266 -14.84 -5.04 -0.84
N MET A 267 -16.08 -5.14 -1.36
CA MET A 267 -16.63 -6.38 -1.92
C MET A 267 -16.22 -6.65 -3.36
N GLN A 268 -15.90 -5.60 -4.13
CA GLN A 268 -15.55 -5.69 -5.55
C GLN A 268 -14.08 -5.37 -5.84
N VAL A 269 -13.29 -4.92 -4.85
CA VAL A 269 -11.87 -4.61 -5.05
C VAL A 269 -11.00 -5.28 -4.00
N ALA A 270 -11.07 -4.86 -2.74
CA ALA A 270 -10.15 -5.36 -1.70
C ALA A 270 -10.27 -6.88 -1.49
N ILE A 271 -11.47 -7.45 -1.45
CA ILE A 271 -11.66 -8.90 -1.27
C ILE A 271 -11.26 -9.69 -2.55
N PRO A 272 -11.68 -9.29 -3.77
CA PRO A 272 -11.18 -9.89 -5.00
C PRO A 272 -9.66 -9.87 -5.20
N GLU A 273 -8.93 -8.93 -4.59
CA GLU A 273 -7.45 -8.95 -4.62
C GLU A 273 -6.87 -10.21 -3.94
N PHE A 274 -7.57 -10.79 -2.95
CA PHE A 274 -7.15 -12.03 -2.29
C PHE A 274 -7.22 -13.24 -3.23
N ASP A 275 -8.07 -13.20 -4.26
CA ASP A 275 -8.09 -14.19 -5.32
C ASP A 275 -6.98 -13.98 -6.37
N GLY A 276 -6.17 -12.92 -6.24
CA GLY A 276 -5.19 -12.51 -7.25
C GLY A 276 -5.81 -11.88 -8.50
N ARG A 277 -7.08 -11.43 -8.42
CA ARG A 277 -7.74 -10.81 -9.58
C ARG A 277 -7.14 -9.45 -9.90
N LEU A 278 -7.04 -9.15 -11.19
CA LEU A 278 -6.62 -7.85 -11.72
C LEU A 278 -7.79 -6.88 -11.69
N ILE A 279 -7.66 -5.78 -10.96
CA ILE A 279 -8.73 -4.80 -10.79
C ILE A 279 -8.81 -3.91 -12.03
N THR A 280 -9.96 -3.87 -12.70
CA THR A 280 -10.16 -3.06 -13.92
C THR A 280 -10.98 -1.79 -13.62
N VAL A 281 -12.02 -1.50 -14.41
CA VAL A 281 -12.85 -0.29 -14.31
C VAL A 281 -14.33 -0.64 -14.14
N PRO A 282 -15.15 0.26 -13.60
CA PRO A 282 -16.59 0.07 -13.56
C PRO A 282 -17.18 0.18 -14.95
N PHE A 283 -17.78 -0.92 -15.40
CA PHE A 283 -18.46 -1.00 -16.69
C PHE A 283 -19.97 -1.11 -16.56
N SER A 284 -20.50 -1.32 -15.35
CA SER A 284 -21.93 -1.36 -15.09
C SER A 284 -22.29 -0.69 -13.77
N PHE A 285 -23.49 -0.09 -13.74
CA PHE A 285 -23.99 0.71 -12.63
C PHE A 285 -25.43 0.32 -12.31
N LYS A 286 -25.79 0.36 -11.02
CA LYS A 286 -27.14 0.08 -10.56
C LYS A 286 -28.02 1.31 -10.71
N GLU A 287 -28.99 1.21 -11.62
CA GLU A 287 -29.92 2.30 -11.96
C GLU A 287 -31.34 1.98 -11.51
N ARG A 288 -32.15 3.02 -11.34
CA ARG A 288 -33.60 2.85 -11.15
C ARG A 288 -34.24 2.46 -12.48
N GLY A 289 -34.89 1.30 -12.53
CA GLY A 289 -35.63 0.84 -13.70
C GLY A 289 -37.02 1.51 -13.83
N PRO A 290 -37.74 1.26 -14.95
CA PRO A 290 -39.04 1.85 -15.27
C PRO A 290 -40.14 1.70 -14.20
N ASP A 291 -40.05 0.66 -13.36
CA ASP A 291 -41.04 0.30 -12.33
C ASP A 291 -40.47 0.47 -10.90
N GLU A 292 -39.46 1.34 -10.73
CA GLU A 292 -38.65 1.51 -9.51
C GLU A 292 -37.90 0.22 -9.07
N VAL A 293 -37.87 -0.81 -9.91
CA VAL A 293 -37.07 -2.03 -9.70
C VAL A 293 -35.65 -1.78 -10.21
N PRO A 294 -34.60 -1.91 -9.36
CA PRO A 294 -33.23 -1.65 -9.79
C PRO A 294 -32.75 -2.59 -10.89
N VAL A 295 -32.00 -2.05 -11.85
CA VAL A 295 -31.37 -2.80 -12.96
C VAL A 295 -29.90 -2.44 -13.07
N TYR A 296 -29.10 -3.31 -13.68
CA TYR A 296 -27.70 -3.01 -13.99
C TYR A 296 -27.61 -2.56 -15.44
N VAL A 297 -27.11 -1.34 -15.64
CA VAL A 297 -26.94 -0.73 -16.97
C VAL A 297 -25.45 -0.62 -17.23
N ALA A 298 -25.00 -1.06 -18.41
CA ALA A 298 -23.60 -0.94 -18.79
C ALA A 298 -23.28 0.46 -19.33
N ASP A 299 -22.06 0.93 -19.07
CA ASP A 299 -21.43 2.00 -19.83
C ASP A 299 -20.65 1.36 -21.00
N PRO A 300 -21.04 1.59 -22.27
CA PRO A 300 -20.41 0.94 -23.41
C PRO A 300 -18.93 1.26 -23.59
N GLU A 301 -18.49 2.46 -23.23
CA GLU A 301 -17.08 2.88 -23.38
C GLU A 301 -16.23 2.18 -22.32
N ARG A 302 -16.69 2.14 -21.06
CA ARG A 302 -16.02 1.38 -20.01
C ARG A 302 -16.04 -0.13 -20.25
N ALA A 303 -17.12 -0.67 -20.81
CA ALA A 303 -17.17 -2.07 -21.25
C ALA A 303 -16.11 -2.37 -22.33
N ALA A 304 -15.88 -1.44 -23.26
CA ALA A 304 -14.82 -1.55 -24.24
C ALA A 304 -13.41 -1.49 -23.63
N ARG A 305 -13.19 -0.70 -22.56
CA ARG A 305 -11.94 -0.72 -21.78
C ARG A 305 -11.70 -2.08 -21.14
N VAL A 306 -12.68 -2.63 -20.42
CA VAL A 306 -12.56 -3.97 -19.78
C VAL A 306 -12.29 -5.05 -20.83
N ALA A 307 -13.05 -5.04 -21.94
CA ALA A 307 -12.85 -5.97 -23.05
C ALA A 307 -11.44 -5.86 -23.68
N GLY A 308 -10.93 -4.64 -23.83
CA GLY A 308 -9.60 -4.37 -24.36
C GLY A 308 -8.48 -4.91 -23.47
N ILE A 309 -8.56 -4.66 -22.16
CA ILE A 309 -7.59 -5.19 -21.17
C ILE A 309 -7.63 -6.72 -21.20
N ALA A 310 -8.83 -7.33 -21.10
CA ALA A 310 -8.97 -8.79 -21.11
C ALA A 310 -8.42 -9.43 -22.39
N LEU A 311 -8.67 -8.84 -23.55
CA LEU A 311 -8.13 -9.32 -24.83
C LEU A 311 -6.60 -9.21 -24.89
N ARG A 312 -6.02 -8.12 -24.38
CA ARG A 312 -4.56 -7.94 -24.37
C ARG A 312 -3.87 -8.99 -23.52
N HIS A 313 -4.42 -9.27 -22.32
CA HIS A 313 -3.96 -10.37 -21.48
C HIS A 313 -4.11 -11.73 -22.18
N ALA A 314 -5.28 -12.03 -22.75
CA ALA A 314 -5.52 -13.28 -23.47
C ALA A 314 -4.55 -13.48 -24.65
N ARG A 315 -4.17 -12.40 -25.36
CA ARG A 315 -3.25 -12.46 -26.50
C ARG A 315 -1.82 -12.86 -26.13
N LEU A 316 -1.37 -12.58 -24.90
CA LEU A 316 -0.02 -12.91 -24.45
C LEU A 316 0.27 -14.42 -24.57
N LYS A 317 -0.73 -15.25 -24.28
CA LYS A 317 -0.66 -16.71 -24.36
C LYS A 317 -0.49 -17.24 -25.79
N HIS A 318 -1.02 -16.52 -26.78
CA HIS A 318 -1.06 -16.96 -28.18
C HIS A 318 0.09 -16.41 -29.03
N ARG A 319 0.81 -15.39 -28.54
CA ARG A 319 1.91 -14.77 -29.26
C ARG A 319 3.22 -15.51 -28.96
N PRO A 320 4.00 -15.95 -29.96
CA PRO A 320 5.32 -16.55 -29.71
C PRO A 320 6.28 -15.56 -29.04
N ASN A 321 7.08 -16.00 -28.07
CA ASN A 321 8.03 -15.14 -27.34
C ASN A 321 8.98 -14.36 -28.26
N ALA A 322 9.47 -14.99 -29.33
CA ALA A 322 10.32 -14.34 -30.33
C ALA A 322 9.67 -13.12 -31.01
N GLU A 323 8.34 -13.04 -31.02
CA GLU A 323 7.57 -11.96 -31.60
C GLU A 323 7.01 -10.97 -30.57
N LYS A 324 7.03 -11.30 -29.27
CA LYS A 324 6.52 -10.44 -28.21
C LYS A 324 7.39 -9.19 -28.05
N ARG A 325 6.75 -8.03 -27.92
CA ARG A 325 7.41 -6.75 -27.68
C ARG A 325 7.19 -6.28 -26.26
N ILE A 326 8.27 -6.14 -25.50
CA ILE A 326 8.21 -5.80 -24.07
C ILE A 326 8.83 -4.43 -23.83
N ALA A 327 8.21 -3.62 -22.99
CA ALA A 327 8.79 -2.38 -22.51
C ALA A 327 9.20 -2.52 -21.04
N LEU A 328 10.47 -2.30 -20.72
CA LEU A 328 10.95 -2.12 -19.35
C LEU A 328 11.02 -0.62 -19.06
N VAL A 329 10.21 -0.14 -18.13
CA VAL A 329 10.14 1.29 -17.80
C VAL A 329 10.76 1.52 -16.43
N PHE A 330 11.71 2.44 -16.36
CA PHE A 330 12.42 2.83 -15.16
C PHE A 330 11.80 4.12 -14.60
N THR A 331 11.49 4.12 -13.31
CA THR A 331 11.07 5.33 -12.61
C THR A 331 12.23 6.32 -12.51
N ALA A 332 11.96 7.60 -12.79
CA ALA A 332 12.89 8.69 -12.48
C ALA A 332 12.09 9.82 -11.80
N TYR A 333 12.01 9.78 -10.47
CA TYR A 333 11.51 10.89 -9.68
C TYR A 333 12.38 11.05 -8.42
N PRO A 334 13.04 12.20 -8.25
CA PRO A 334 13.13 13.35 -9.18
C PRO A 334 13.78 12.97 -10.52
N THR A 335 13.64 13.78 -11.57
CA THR A 335 14.09 13.45 -12.95
C THR A 335 15.60 13.59 -13.21
N LYS A 336 16.40 13.76 -12.15
CA LYS A 336 17.85 13.92 -12.25
C LYS A 336 18.54 12.65 -12.73
N HIS A 337 19.66 12.80 -13.46
CA HIS A 337 20.47 11.67 -13.91
C HIS A 337 21.01 10.82 -12.76
N SER A 338 21.22 11.39 -11.57
CA SER A 338 21.57 10.65 -10.35
C SER A 338 20.44 9.78 -9.80
N ARG A 339 19.20 9.96 -10.32
CA ARG A 339 17.96 9.43 -9.77
C ARG A 339 17.21 8.46 -10.68
N VAL A 340 17.76 8.10 -11.84
CA VAL A 340 17.13 7.14 -12.76
C VAL A 340 17.08 5.75 -12.11
N GLY A 341 15.95 5.07 -12.22
CA GLY A 341 15.73 3.76 -11.61
C GLY A 341 15.43 3.81 -10.11
N ASN A 342 14.75 4.86 -9.63
CA ASN A 342 14.34 4.95 -8.23
C ASN A 342 13.45 3.75 -7.85
N ALA A 343 13.98 2.91 -6.95
CA ALA A 343 13.27 1.79 -6.37
C ALA A 343 13.78 1.51 -4.95
N VAL A 344 12.91 1.61 -3.95
CA VAL A 344 13.30 1.41 -2.54
C VAL A 344 13.74 -0.04 -2.33
N GLY A 345 14.97 -0.23 -1.84
CA GLY A 345 15.51 -1.55 -1.50
C GLY A 345 15.81 -2.48 -2.67
N LEU A 346 15.65 -2.03 -3.92
CA LEU A 346 15.91 -2.82 -5.12
C LEU A 346 17.10 -2.26 -5.90
N ASP A 347 18.02 -3.13 -6.31
CA ASP A 347 19.02 -2.85 -7.32
C ASP A 347 18.35 -2.95 -8.71
N THR A 348 17.69 -1.87 -9.09
CA THR A 348 16.91 -1.75 -10.33
C THR A 348 17.74 -2.05 -11.59
N PRO A 349 18.97 -1.50 -11.74
CA PRO A 349 19.81 -1.79 -12.89
C PRO A 349 20.22 -3.27 -12.98
N ALA A 350 20.72 -3.86 -11.90
CA ALA A 350 21.11 -5.27 -11.91
C ALA A 350 19.90 -6.20 -12.11
N SER A 351 18.76 -5.84 -11.51
CA SER A 351 17.51 -6.58 -11.68
C SER A 351 16.99 -6.55 -13.11
N ALA A 352 17.09 -5.39 -13.79
CA ALA A 352 16.72 -5.28 -15.20
C ALA A 352 17.61 -6.14 -16.09
N VAL A 353 18.92 -6.16 -15.86
CA VAL A 353 19.85 -7.06 -16.59
C VAL A 353 19.43 -8.53 -16.41
N ARG A 354 19.08 -8.95 -15.19
CA ARG A 354 18.59 -10.32 -14.96
C ARG A 354 17.26 -10.62 -15.66
N VAL A 355 16.34 -9.66 -15.71
CA VAL A 355 15.10 -9.80 -16.47
C VAL A 355 15.38 -9.90 -17.98
N LEU A 356 16.31 -9.10 -18.51
CA LEU A 356 16.75 -9.18 -19.91
C LEU A 356 17.38 -10.55 -20.23
N ASP A 357 18.24 -11.07 -19.34
CA ASP A 357 18.80 -12.41 -19.46
C ASP A 357 17.73 -13.50 -19.45
N ALA A 358 16.78 -13.42 -18.53
CA ALA A 358 15.69 -14.38 -18.44
C ALA A 358 14.76 -14.32 -19.67
N LEU A 359 14.49 -13.14 -20.20
CA LEU A 359 13.75 -12.97 -21.46
C LEU A 359 14.53 -13.58 -22.64
N ARG A 360 15.84 -13.35 -22.74
CA ARG A 360 16.69 -13.96 -23.78
C ARG A 360 16.61 -15.49 -23.70
N ASP A 361 16.77 -16.04 -22.50
CA ASP A 361 16.78 -17.49 -22.27
C ASP A 361 15.39 -18.12 -22.52
N ALA A 362 14.31 -17.36 -22.31
CA ALA A 362 12.94 -17.73 -22.66
C ALA A 362 12.60 -17.54 -24.17
N GLY A 363 13.57 -17.12 -24.98
CA GLY A 363 13.44 -17.04 -26.45
C GLY A 363 12.86 -15.73 -26.98
N TYR A 364 12.86 -14.64 -26.21
CA TYR A 364 12.47 -13.32 -26.69
C TYR A 364 13.51 -12.75 -27.65
N GLY A 365 13.07 -11.96 -28.63
CA GLY A 365 13.94 -11.38 -29.67
C GLY A 365 14.80 -10.22 -29.18
N LEU A 366 15.85 -10.49 -28.39
CA LEU A 366 16.78 -9.52 -27.84
C LEU A 366 18.11 -9.44 -28.62
N THR A 367 18.71 -8.25 -28.67
CA THR A 367 20.03 -8.01 -29.30
C THR A 367 20.81 -6.95 -28.54
N GLU A 368 22.12 -7.13 -28.37
CA GLU A 368 23.09 -6.07 -28.04
C GLU A 368 22.78 -5.24 -26.76
N TYR A 369 22.24 -5.87 -25.71
CA TYR A 369 22.11 -5.26 -24.37
C TYR A 369 23.38 -5.50 -23.51
N PRO A 370 23.69 -4.63 -22.54
CA PRO A 370 24.90 -4.74 -21.72
C PRO A 370 24.80 -5.81 -20.63
N ASP A 371 25.95 -6.33 -20.18
CA ASP A 371 26.04 -7.42 -19.21
C ASP A 371 25.98 -6.96 -17.74
N ASN A 372 25.93 -5.64 -17.48
CA ASN A 372 25.93 -5.08 -16.12
C ASN A 372 25.04 -3.83 -16.00
N GLY A 373 24.63 -3.53 -14.75
CA GLY A 373 23.68 -2.48 -14.43
C GLY A 373 24.19 -1.05 -14.67
N ASP A 374 25.45 -0.77 -14.33
CA ASP A 374 26.03 0.57 -14.50
C ASP A 374 26.04 0.96 -15.98
N GLU A 375 26.54 0.07 -16.83
CA GLU A 375 26.57 0.29 -18.28
C GLU A 375 25.16 0.43 -18.88
N LEU A 376 24.17 -0.33 -18.39
CA LEU A 376 22.78 -0.18 -18.81
C LEU A 376 22.25 1.24 -18.54
N ILE A 377 22.50 1.77 -17.34
CA ILE A 377 21.98 3.08 -16.94
C ILE A 377 22.75 4.20 -17.61
N HIS A 378 24.07 4.10 -17.71
CA HIS A 378 24.89 5.10 -18.40
C HIS A 378 24.48 5.24 -19.87
N ARG A 379 24.31 4.11 -20.58
CA ARG A 379 23.80 4.12 -21.97
C ARG A 379 22.39 4.70 -22.06
N LEU A 380 21.53 4.44 -21.06
CA LEU A 380 20.15 4.95 -21.06
C LEU A 380 20.12 6.48 -20.84
N ILE A 381 20.98 6.98 -19.97
CA ILE A 381 21.17 8.42 -19.73
C ILE A 381 21.74 9.11 -20.97
N GLU A 382 22.77 8.52 -21.60
CA GLU A 382 23.39 9.01 -22.83
C GLU A 382 22.39 9.09 -24.00
N ALA A 383 21.41 8.18 -24.04
CA ALA A 383 20.35 8.12 -25.05
C ALA A 383 19.24 9.18 -24.88
N GLY A 384 19.46 10.23 -24.08
CA GLY A 384 18.60 11.40 -23.99
C GLY A 384 17.80 11.50 -22.69
N GLY A 385 18.44 11.23 -21.54
CA GLY A 385 17.83 11.35 -20.21
C GLY A 385 17.07 12.68 -19.97
N HIS A 386 16.11 12.66 -19.05
CA HIS A 386 15.19 13.78 -18.82
C HIS A 386 15.74 14.88 -17.90
N ASP A 387 17.06 14.91 -17.67
CA ASP A 387 17.69 15.99 -16.91
C ASP A 387 18.08 17.12 -17.86
N VAL A 388 17.25 18.17 -17.91
CA VAL A 388 17.40 19.31 -18.83
C VAL A 388 18.74 20.05 -18.70
N GLU A 389 19.44 19.86 -17.58
CA GLU A 389 20.77 20.40 -17.35
C GLU A 389 21.84 19.76 -18.24
N TRP A 390 21.66 18.48 -18.58
CA TRP A 390 22.62 17.68 -19.35
C TRP A 390 22.14 17.33 -20.75
N LEU A 391 20.86 17.55 -21.03
CA LEU A 391 20.23 17.18 -22.30
C LEU A 391 20.68 18.11 -23.42
N THR A 392 21.37 17.56 -24.42
CA THR A 392 21.86 18.33 -25.58
C THR A 392 20.91 18.28 -26.78
N GLU A 393 21.00 19.27 -27.67
CA GLU A 393 20.29 19.26 -28.96
C GLU A 393 20.68 18.05 -29.82
N GLU A 394 21.94 17.61 -29.74
CA GLU A 394 22.43 16.44 -30.48
C GLU A 394 21.80 15.14 -29.97
N GLN A 395 21.65 14.97 -28.65
CA GLN A 395 20.95 13.83 -28.07
C GLN A 395 19.47 13.81 -28.47
N LEU A 396 18.79 14.96 -28.42
CA LEU A 396 17.41 15.09 -28.89
C LEU A 396 17.26 14.74 -30.37
N ALA A 397 18.17 15.22 -31.22
CA ALA A 397 18.17 14.92 -32.65
C ALA A 397 18.48 13.44 -32.94
N ALA A 398 19.35 12.81 -32.15
CA ALA A 398 19.76 11.42 -32.32
C ALA A 398 18.80 10.39 -31.71
N ALA A 399 17.84 10.82 -30.90
CA ALA A 399 16.95 9.93 -30.17
C ALA A 399 16.13 9.01 -31.10
N PRO A 400 16.20 7.68 -30.88
CA PRO A 400 15.60 6.70 -31.80
C PRO A 400 14.08 6.59 -31.65
N ALA A 401 13.53 6.97 -30.50
CA ALA A 401 12.09 6.93 -30.22
C ALA A 401 11.49 8.32 -30.37
N ARG A 402 10.74 8.51 -31.47
CA ARG A 402 10.12 9.78 -31.84
C ARG A 402 8.64 9.60 -32.10
N VAL A 403 7.86 10.60 -31.73
CA VAL A 403 6.41 10.67 -31.95
C VAL A 403 6.12 11.86 -32.87
N PRO A 404 5.81 11.61 -34.16
CA PRO A 404 5.40 12.67 -35.06
C PRO A 404 4.16 13.40 -34.53
N LEU A 405 4.13 14.73 -34.67
CA LEU A 405 2.99 15.54 -34.21
C LEU A 405 1.65 15.04 -34.77
N ALA A 406 1.62 14.63 -36.05
CA ALA A 406 0.40 14.13 -36.68
C ALA A 406 -0.16 12.88 -35.98
N ASP A 407 0.72 11.97 -35.54
CA ASP A 407 0.32 10.77 -34.82
C ASP A 407 -0.16 11.14 -33.41
N TYR A 408 0.57 12.03 -32.73
CA TYR A 408 0.17 12.50 -31.41
C TYR A 408 -1.18 13.23 -31.42
N LEU A 409 -1.43 14.11 -32.39
CA LEU A 409 -2.71 14.79 -32.57
C LEU A 409 -3.86 13.82 -32.78
N ALA A 410 -3.64 12.75 -33.56
CA ALA A 410 -4.63 11.71 -33.76
C ALA A 410 -4.97 10.98 -32.45
N TRP A 411 -3.98 10.70 -31.61
CA TRP A 411 -4.20 10.07 -30.30
C TRP A 411 -4.85 11.04 -29.30
N PHE A 412 -4.33 12.25 -29.19
CA PHE A 412 -4.83 13.32 -28.31
C PHE A 412 -6.29 13.68 -28.60
N GLY A 413 -6.69 13.65 -29.88
CA GLY A 413 -8.08 13.86 -30.31
C GLY A 413 -9.07 12.81 -29.81
N THR A 414 -8.59 11.64 -29.37
CA THR A 414 -9.44 10.55 -28.82
C THR A 414 -9.62 10.61 -27.31
N LEU A 415 -8.86 11.48 -26.62
CA LEU A 415 -8.98 11.65 -25.17
C LEU A 415 -10.32 12.24 -24.78
N ASP A 416 -10.73 11.97 -23.55
CA ASP A 416 -11.85 12.66 -22.93
C ASP A 416 -11.64 14.18 -22.96
N ALA A 417 -12.72 14.93 -23.19
CA ALA A 417 -12.64 16.36 -23.39
C ALA A 417 -12.10 17.09 -22.15
N GLU A 418 -12.49 16.67 -20.94
CA GLU A 418 -12.05 17.30 -19.69
C GLU A 418 -10.54 17.13 -19.49
N LEU A 419 -10.03 15.91 -19.69
CA LEU A 419 -8.59 15.65 -19.61
C LEU A 419 -7.82 16.42 -20.69
N ARG A 420 -8.34 16.45 -21.92
CA ARG A 420 -7.71 17.15 -23.03
C ARG A 420 -7.61 18.65 -22.76
N ASP A 421 -8.71 19.25 -22.32
CA ASP A 421 -8.78 20.68 -22.03
C ASP A 421 -7.86 21.04 -20.86
N ALA A 422 -7.83 20.23 -19.79
CA ALA A 422 -6.91 20.40 -18.68
C ALA A 422 -5.43 20.31 -19.11
N MET A 423 -5.09 19.32 -19.95
CA MET A 423 -3.74 19.20 -20.51
C MET A 423 -3.36 20.43 -21.35
N THR A 424 -4.27 20.92 -22.20
CA THR A 424 -4.02 22.11 -23.02
C THR A 424 -3.87 23.37 -22.18
N GLU A 425 -4.65 23.51 -21.10
CA GLU A 425 -4.54 24.63 -20.17
C GLU A 425 -3.19 24.64 -19.45
N ALA A 426 -2.74 23.47 -18.97
CA ALA A 426 -1.48 23.35 -18.23
C ALA A 426 -0.22 23.39 -19.12
N TRP A 427 -0.30 22.84 -20.33
CA TRP A 427 0.88 22.54 -21.16
C TRP A 427 0.87 23.15 -22.57
N GLY A 428 -0.18 23.92 -22.90
CA GLY A 428 -0.35 24.56 -24.21
C GLY A 428 -0.93 23.62 -25.28
N GLU A 429 -0.92 24.04 -26.54
CA GLU A 429 -1.36 23.18 -27.63
C GLU A 429 -0.33 22.08 -27.93
N PRO A 430 -0.74 20.86 -28.33
CA PRO A 430 0.16 19.82 -28.83
C PRO A 430 1.15 20.34 -29.89
N PRO A 431 2.44 19.94 -29.87
CA PRO A 431 3.04 18.92 -29.01
C PRO A 431 3.47 19.42 -27.61
N GLY A 432 3.13 20.66 -27.24
CA GLY A 432 3.72 21.34 -26.09
C GLY A 432 5.15 21.80 -26.37
N SER A 433 5.93 21.99 -25.31
CA SER A 433 7.33 22.46 -25.39
C SER A 433 8.36 21.50 -24.79
N LEU A 434 7.92 20.41 -24.16
CA LEU A 434 8.81 19.51 -23.43
C LEU A 434 9.36 18.41 -24.34
N TYR A 435 10.70 18.30 -24.40
CA TYR A 435 11.42 17.26 -25.16
C TYR A 435 10.97 17.18 -26.62
N VAL A 436 10.92 18.33 -27.31
CA VAL A 436 10.52 18.46 -28.71
C VAL A 436 11.73 18.76 -29.58
N ASP A 437 11.84 18.08 -30.72
CA ASP A 437 12.82 18.38 -31.78
C ASP A 437 12.08 18.58 -33.11
N GLY A 438 12.08 19.82 -33.60
CA GLY A 438 11.19 20.26 -34.68
C GLY A 438 9.72 20.23 -34.23
N ASP A 439 8.91 19.38 -34.86
CA ASP A 439 7.52 19.12 -34.47
C ASP A 439 7.36 17.78 -33.73
N ASP A 440 8.41 16.97 -33.62
CA ASP A 440 8.33 15.62 -33.04
C ASP A 440 8.57 15.67 -31.53
N ILE A 441 7.80 14.87 -30.78
CA ILE A 441 8.06 14.60 -29.37
C ILE A 441 9.10 13.47 -29.27
N VAL A 442 10.15 13.67 -28.50
CA VAL A 442 11.30 12.78 -28.38
C VAL A 442 11.29 12.02 -27.05
N LEU A 443 11.61 10.72 -27.09
CA LEU A 443 11.56 9.83 -25.92
C LEU A 443 12.95 9.23 -25.63
N ALA A 444 13.33 9.23 -24.36
CA ALA A 444 14.56 8.62 -23.86
C ALA A 444 14.41 7.09 -23.78
N ALA A 445 14.98 6.37 -24.74
CA ALA A 445 14.84 4.92 -24.80
C ALA A 445 16.00 4.20 -25.50
N LEU A 446 16.33 3.03 -24.99
CA LEU A 446 17.21 2.04 -25.62
C LEU A 446 16.39 0.91 -26.21
N ARG A 447 16.76 0.42 -27.40
CA ARG A 447 16.07 -0.69 -28.06
C ARG A 447 17.00 -1.88 -28.26
N PHE A 448 16.63 -3.00 -27.67
CA PHE A 448 17.31 -4.29 -27.76
C PHE A 448 16.43 -5.29 -28.50
N GLY A 449 16.35 -5.14 -29.84
CA GLY A 449 15.46 -5.93 -30.69
C GLY A 449 13.98 -5.62 -30.45
N ASN A 450 13.27 -6.58 -29.85
CA ASN A 450 11.86 -6.49 -29.47
C ASN A 450 11.65 -6.01 -28.02
N VAL A 451 12.71 -5.69 -27.29
CA VAL A 451 12.60 -5.07 -25.96
C VAL A 451 13.04 -3.62 -26.02
N VAL A 452 12.27 -2.73 -25.40
CA VAL A 452 12.66 -1.33 -25.19
C VAL A 452 12.86 -1.07 -23.70
N VAL A 453 13.93 -0.39 -23.35
CA VAL A 453 14.18 0.14 -22.00
C VAL A 453 13.99 1.64 -22.06
N MET A 454 13.13 2.20 -21.22
CA MET A 454 12.72 3.61 -21.27
C MET A 454 12.73 4.22 -19.87
N ILE A 455 13.10 5.51 -19.77
CA ILE A 455 12.89 6.30 -18.56
C ILE A 455 11.44 6.79 -18.56
N GLN A 456 10.72 6.60 -17.45
CA GLN A 456 9.38 7.15 -17.31
C GLN A 456 9.44 8.69 -17.44
N PRO A 457 8.58 9.29 -18.28
CA PRO A 457 8.54 10.74 -18.43
C PRO A 457 8.32 11.51 -17.10
N PRO A 458 8.87 12.73 -16.97
CA PRO A 458 8.67 13.60 -15.81
C PRO A 458 7.19 13.86 -15.52
N ARG A 459 6.87 13.94 -14.23
CA ARG A 459 5.54 14.35 -13.77
C ARG A 459 5.17 15.80 -14.14
N GLY A 460 6.17 16.66 -14.36
CA GLY A 460 6.01 18.05 -14.80
C GLY A 460 6.29 19.13 -13.75
N PHE A 461 6.43 18.77 -12.45
CA PHE A 461 6.59 19.78 -11.39
C PHE A 461 7.95 20.51 -11.43
N GLY A 462 9.00 19.87 -11.98
CA GLY A 462 10.29 20.54 -12.21
C GLY A 462 10.22 21.54 -13.37
N GLU A 463 9.45 21.21 -14.41
CA GLU A 463 9.23 22.04 -15.59
C GLU A 463 8.24 23.19 -15.34
N ASN A 464 7.34 23.03 -14.38
CA ASN A 464 6.45 24.09 -13.88
C ASN A 464 6.51 24.21 -12.34
N PRO A 465 7.55 24.85 -11.77
CA PRO A 465 7.68 24.99 -10.32
C PRO A 465 6.58 25.84 -9.66
N ILE A 466 5.88 26.68 -10.44
CA ILE A 466 4.75 27.48 -9.94
C ILE A 466 3.58 26.57 -9.56
N ALA A 467 3.39 25.47 -10.29
CA ALA A 467 2.34 24.48 -9.99
C ALA A 467 2.53 23.83 -8.61
N ILE A 468 3.75 23.76 -8.06
CA ILE A 468 4.01 23.23 -6.71
C ILE A 468 3.25 24.05 -5.65
N TYR A 469 3.08 25.37 -5.87
CA TYR A 469 2.38 26.27 -4.95
C TYR A 469 0.86 26.31 -5.15
N HIS A 470 0.32 25.76 -6.24
CA HIS A 470 -1.08 26.02 -6.62
C HIS A 470 -1.86 24.79 -7.07
N ASP A 471 -1.22 23.83 -7.75
CA ASP A 471 -1.88 22.83 -8.60
C ASP A 471 -1.41 21.40 -8.29
N PRO A 472 -1.78 20.83 -7.12
CA PRO A 472 -1.42 19.45 -6.76
C PRO A 472 -2.02 18.39 -7.73
N ASP A 473 -3.07 18.76 -8.47
CA ASP A 473 -3.77 17.96 -9.47
C ASP A 473 -3.37 18.29 -10.92
N MET A 474 -2.20 18.91 -11.14
CA MET A 474 -1.68 19.21 -12.48
C MET A 474 -1.75 17.98 -13.41
N PRO A 475 -2.32 18.04 -14.62
CA PRO A 475 -2.43 16.89 -15.51
C PRO A 475 -1.06 16.43 -16.05
N PRO A 476 -0.95 15.20 -16.61
CA PRO A 476 0.28 14.79 -17.31
C PRO A 476 0.59 15.71 -18.49
N SER A 477 1.88 15.87 -18.82
CA SER A 477 2.31 16.65 -19.99
C SER A 477 2.01 15.92 -21.31
N HIS A 478 2.11 16.65 -22.43
CA HIS A 478 2.02 16.04 -23.76
C HIS A 478 3.08 14.97 -23.98
N HIS A 479 4.31 15.20 -23.49
CA HIS A 479 5.41 14.24 -23.53
C HIS A 479 5.09 12.95 -22.77
N TYR A 480 4.55 13.05 -21.55
CA TYR A 480 4.14 11.90 -20.75
C TYR A 480 3.10 11.05 -21.48
N MET A 481 2.05 11.69 -22.01
CA MET A 481 0.99 11.01 -22.77
C MET A 481 1.54 10.38 -24.05
N ALA A 482 2.40 11.10 -24.79
CA ALA A 482 3.00 10.63 -26.02
C ALA A 482 3.86 9.37 -25.79
N ALA A 483 4.60 9.29 -24.69
CA ALA A 483 5.45 8.13 -24.39
C ALA A 483 4.66 6.82 -24.29
N TYR A 484 3.59 6.79 -23.48
CA TYR A 484 2.78 5.57 -23.34
C TYR A 484 1.94 5.27 -24.57
N ARG A 485 1.48 6.30 -25.29
CA ARG A 485 0.80 6.10 -26.58
C ARG A 485 1.76 5.57 -27.66
N TRP A 486 3.03 5.98 -27.64
CA TRP A 486 4.07 5.42 -28.48
C TRP A 486 4.34 3.96 -28.14
N LEU A 487 4.45 3.60 -26.85
CA LEU A 487 4.56 2.22 -26.40
C LEU A 487 3.41 1.36 -26.95
N ASP A 488 2.17 1.84 -26.83
CA ASP A 488 0.98 1.15 -27.30
C ASP A 488 0.87 1.05 -28.85
N ARG A 489 1.08 2.16 -29.56
CA ARG A 489 0.68 2.30 -30.97
C ARG A 489 1.82 2.21 -31.97
N SER A 490 3.01 2.69 -31.61
CA SER A 490 4.15 2.79 -32.53
C SER A 490 5.15 1.66 -32.30
N PHE A 491 5.64 1.52 -31.07
CA PHE A 491 6.42 0.35 -30.67
C PHE A 491 5.57 -0.92 -30.71
N GLY A 492 4.31 -0.81 -30.26
CA GLY A 492 3.35 -1.92 -30.28
C GLY A 492 3.64 -2.93 -29.17
N ALA A 493 3.90 -2.45 -27.96
CA ALA A 493 4.14 -3.28 -26.79
C ALA A 493 2.98 -4.26 -26.58
N ASP A 494 3.34 -5.51 -26.32
CA ASP A 494 2.41 -6.53 -25.85
C ASP A 494 2.18 -6.40 -24.34
N ALA A 495 3.21 -5.98 -23.60
CA ALA A 495 3.13 -5.69 -22.17
C ALA A 495 4.21 -4.68 -21.74
N VAL A 496 3.97 -4.04 -20.61
CA VAL A 496 4.90 -3.13 -19.92
C VAL A 496 5.31 -3.75 -18.59
N VAL A 497 6.60 -3.67 -18.26
CA VAL A 497 7.15 -4.01 -16.94
C VAL A 497 7.70 -2.73 -16.31
N HIS A 498 7.09 -2.25 -15.23
CA HIS A 498 7.66 -1.15 -14.44
C HIS A 498 8.66 -1.70 -13.43
N MET A 499 9.92 -1.27 -13.51
CA MET A 499 10.98 -1.83 -12.69
C MET A 499 11.04 -1.19 -11.29
N GLY A 500 10.35 -1.79 -10.30
CA GLY A 500 10.45 -1.45 -8.88
C GLY A 500 9.48 -0.36 -8.38
N LYS A 501 9.22 -0.33 -7.06
CA LYS A 501 8.40 0.69 -6.37
C LYS A 501 9.03 2.08 -6.51
N HIS A 502 8.36 3.10 -7.01
CA HIS A 502 7.15 3.07 -7.82
C HIS A 502 7.25 4.19 -8.84
N GLY A 503 6.68 3.98 -10.01
CA GLY A 503 6.40 5.00 -11.01
C GLY A 503 5.42 6.06 -10.52
N THR A 504 5.15 7.02 -11.40
CA THR A 504 4.26 8.17 -11.17
C THR A 504 2.90 8.03 -11.84
N MET A 505 2.69 7.01 -12.68
CA MET A 505 1.53 6.86 -13.56
C MET A 505 0.25 6.59 -12.75
N GLU A 506 0.35 5.66 -11.80
CA GLU A 506 -0.72 5.28 -10.88
C GLU A 506 -1.08 6.40 -9.88
N TRP A 507 -0.28 7.47 -9.82
CA TRP A 507 -0.47 8.65 -8.98
C TRP A 507 -0.93 9.89 -9.77
N LEU A 508 -1.14 9.76 -11.08
CA LEU A 508 -1.67 10.86 -11.89
C LEU A 508 -3.09 11.26 -11.45
N PRO A 509 -3.52 12.50 -11.72
CA PRO A 509 -4.82 13.01 -11.27
C PRO A 509 -6.00 12.20 -11.80
N GLY A 510 -7.05 12.13 -10.98
CA GLY A 510 -8.32 11.47 -11.32
C GLY A 510 -8.89 10.71 -10.13
N LYS A 511 -9.92 9.91 -10.38
CA LYS A 511 -10.62 9.14 -9.34
C LYS A 511 -9.66 8.25 -8.53
N GLY A 512 -9.91 8.10 -7.24
CA GLY A 512 -9.09 7.28 -6.32
C GLY A 512 -9.12 5.79 -6.65
N LEU A 513 -10.25 5.29 -7.15
CA LEU A 513 -10.46 3.91 -7.58
C LEU A 513 -11.55 3.89 -8.67
N GLY A 514 -11.63 2.83 -9.47
CA GLY A 514 -12.70 2.67 -10.46
C GLY A 514 -12.71 3.78 -11.51
N LEU A 515 -11.61 3.88 -12.25
CA LEU A 515 -11.28 5.00 -13.12
C LEU A 515 -12.30 5.22 -14.26
N GLY A 516 -12.59 6.50 -14.53
CA GLY A 516 -13.34 6.95 -15.70
C GLY A 516 -12.43 7.31 -16.88
N ALA A 517 -13.01 7.61 -18.04
CA ALA A 517 -12.26 7.93 -19.26
C ALA A 517 -11.42 9.22 -19.14
N GLY A 518 -11.89 10.20 -18.34
CA GLY A 518 -11.17 11.42 -18.02
C GLY A 518 -10.05 11.26 -16.98
N CYS A 519 -9.89 10.08 -16.37
CA CYS A 519 -8.80 9.84 -15.41
C CYS A 519 -7.47 9.67 -16.17
N ALA A 520 -6.45 10.44 -15.77
CA ALA A 520 -5.15 10.41 -16.44
C ALA A 520 -4.48 9.00 -16.45
N PRO A 521 -4.50 8.18 -15.37
CA PRO A 521 -3.94 6.84 -15.42
C PRO A 521 -4.60 5.93 -16.47
N ASP A 522 -5.94 5.99 -16.61
CA ASP A 522 -6.69 5.23 -17.64
C ASP A 522 -6.30 5.67 -19.05
N ALA A 523 -6.20 6.99 -19.25
CA ALA A 523 -5.84 7.58 -20.53
C ALA A 523 -4.37 7.38 -20.91
N VAL A 524 -3.45 7.23 -19.95
CA VAL A 524 -2.03 6.97 -20.18
C VAL A 524 -1.81 5.49 -20.48
N LEU A 525 -2.18 4.59 -19.57
CA LEU A 525 -1.90 3.16 -19.70
C LEU A 525 -2.83 2.48 -20.72
N GLY A 526 -4.10 2.87 -20.75
CA GLY A 526 -5.11 2.31 -21.65
C GLY A 526 -5.36 0.83 -21.41
N GLU A 527 -5.06 0.01 -22.41
CA GLU A 527 -5.34 -1.44 -22.40
C GLU A 527 -4.06 -2.28 -22.22
N LEU A 528 -2.90 -1.66 -22.05
CA LEU A 528 -1.63 -2.37 -21.94
C LEU A 528 -1.57 -3.19 -20.63
N PRO A 529 -1.25 -4.49 -20.69
CA PRO A 529 -0.90 -5.26 -19.51
C PRO A 529 0.30 -4.64 -18.80
N LEU A 530 0.17 -4.38 -17.50
CA LEU A 530 1.22 -3.84 -16.66
C LEU A 530 1.67 -4.92 -15.67
N ILE A 531 2.90 -5.37 -15.78
CA ILE A 531 3.57 -6.25 -14.81
C ILE A 531 4.46 -5.37 -13.94
N TYR A 532 4.49 -5.62 -12.63
CA TYR A 532 5.10 -4.68 -11.70
C TYR A 532 5.84 -5.39 -10.57
N PRO A 533 7.16 -5.59 -10.72
CA PRO A 533 8.05 -5.90 -9.60
C PRO A 533 7.90 -4.89 -8.46
N PHE A 534 7.50 -5.33 -7.28
CA PHE A 534 7.17 -4.44 -6.16
C PHE A 534 7.65 -5.02 -4.82
N ILE A 535 8.15 -4.20 -3.90
CA ILE A 535 8.67 -4.73 -2.62
C ILE A 535 7.53 -5.26 -1.72
N VAL A 536 7.71 -6.46 -1.15
CA VAL A 536 6.66 -7.18 -0.40
C VAL A 536 6.17 -6.44 0.85
N ASN A 537 7.02 -5.61 1.47
CA ASN A 537 6.68 -4.86 2.67
C ASN A 537 6.05 -3.49 2.39
N ASP A 538 5.73 -3.17 1.14
CA ASP A 538 5.12 -1.90 0.79
C ASP A 538 3.75 -2.05 0.12
N PRO A 539 2.78 -2.56 0.89
CA PRO A 539 1.47 -2.93 0.37
C PRO A 539 0.64 -1.76 -0.14
N GLY A 540 0.85 -0.55 0.39
CA GLY A 540 0.01 0.60 0.07
C GLY A 540 0.17 1.04 -1.38
N GLU A 541 1.40 1.35 -1.75
CA GLU A 541 1.75 1.85 -3.07
C GLU A 541 1.55 0.77 -4.15
N GLY A 542 1.86 -0.50 -3.85
CA GLY A 542 1.57 -1.59 -4.79
C GLY A 542 0.07 -1.82 -4.98
N THR A 543 -0.74 -1.64 -3.92
CA THR A 543 -2.21 -1.66 -4.05
C THR A 543 -2.72 -0.50 -4.90
N GLN A 544 -2.10 0.69 -4.83
CA GLN A 544 -2.45 1.80 -5.71
C GLN A 544 -2.19 1.46 -7.19
N ALA A 545 -1.06 0.83 -7.50
CA ALA A 545 -0.76 0.35 -8.84
C ALA A 545 -1.77 -0.69 -9.33
N LYS A 546 -2.18 -1.64 -8.47
CA LYS A 546 -3.25 -2.63 -8.79
C LYS A 546 -4.58 -1.95 -9.13
N ARG A 547 -4.95 -0.93 -8.36
CA ARG A 547 -6.28 -0.29 -8.39
C ARG A 547 -6.44 0.82 -9.43
N ARG A 548 -5.34 1.50 -9.79
CA ARG A 548 -5.32 2.62 -10.74
C ARG A 548 -4.53 2.34 -12.02
N GLY A 549 -3.85 1.19 -12.12
CA GLY A 549 -3.09 0.78 -13.29
C GLY A 549 -3.31 -0.67 -13.70
N HIS A 550 -4.35 -1.35 -13.19
CA HIS A 550 -4.65 -2.77 -13.42
C HIS A 550 -3.41 -3.68 -13.37
N ALA A 551 -2.48 -3.35 -12.45
CA ALA A 551 -1.17 -3.97 -12.39
C ALA A 551 -1.25 -5.43 -11.93
N THR A 552 -0.50 -6.29 -12.61
CA THR A 552 -0.09 -7.59 -12.11
C THR A 552 1.18 -7.39 -11.29
N VAL A 553 1.03 -7.23 -9.98
CA VAL A 553 2.18 -7.13 -9.08
C VAL A 553 2.89 -8.48 -9.06
N VAL A 554 4.21 -8.46 -9.08
CA VAL A 554 5.05 -9.61 -8.78
C VAL A 554 5.97 -9.17 -7.66
N ASP A 555 5.60 -9.50 -6.43
CA ASP A 555 6.32 -8.96 -5.28
C ASP A 555 7.75 -9.50 -5.21
N HIS A 556 8.64 -8.73 -4.58
CA HIS A 556 10.02 -9.11 -4.40
C HIS A 556 10.46 -8.95 -2.94
N LEU A 557 11.52 -9.69 -2.60
CA LEU A 557 12.06 -9.71 -1.25
C LEU A 557 12.60 -8.34 -0.85
N VAL A 558 12.55 -8.08 0.45
CA VAL A 558 13.23 -6.95 1.08
C VAL A 558 14.76 -7.09 0.92
N PRO A 559 15.54 -6.00 1.06
CA PRO A 559 16.99 -6.09 1.09
C PRO A 559 17.50 -7.09 2.12
N PRO A 560 18.71 -7.65 1.93
CA PRO A 560 19.38 -8.37 3.01
C PRO A 560 19.51 -7.44 4.23
N MET A 561 19.16 -7.95 5.40
CA MET A 561 19.23 -7.23 6.67
C MET A 561 20.43 -7.72 7.48
N ALA A 562 21.05 -6.84 8.25
CA ALA A 562 22.07 -7.20 9.24
C ALA A 562 22.00 -6.29 10.46
N ARG A 563 22.62 -6.74 11.56
CA ARG A 563 22.89 -5.91 12.72
C ARG A 563 23.87 -4.79 12.35
N ALA A 564 23.64 -3.58 12.86
CA ALA A 564 24.48 -2.42 12.54
C ALA A 564 25.91 -2.53 13.08
N ASP A 565 26.06 -3.16 14.26
CA ASP A 565 27.32 -3.30 15.00
C ASP A 565 27.97 -1.95 15.39
N THR A 566 29.03 -1.98 16.20
CA THR A 566 29.84 -0.80 16.56
C THR A 566 31.06 -0.67 15.65
N TYR A 567 31.51 0.56 15.42
CA TYR A 567 32.67 0.86 14.58
C TYR A 567 33.41 2.10 15.07
N GLY A 568 34.63 2.33 14.55
CA GLY A 568 35.39 3.56 14.77
C GLY A 568 35.53 3.92 16.26
N ASP A 569 35.13 5.15 16.60
CA ASP A 569 35.19 5.64 17.97
C ASP A 569 34.11 5.05 18.88
N LEU A 570 32.97 4.58 18.34
CA LEU A 570 31.93 3.89 19.13
C LEU A 570 32.46 2.57 19.70
N ALA A 571 33.18 1.79 18.89
CA ALA A 571 33.80 0.54 19.33
C ALA A 571 34.95 0.77 20.33
N LYS A 572 35.71 1.88 20.19
CA LYS A 572 36.71 2.27 21.19
C LYS A 572 36.06 2.71 22.50
N LEU A 573 34.91 3.39 22.41
CA LEU A 573 34.16 3.82 23.58
C LEU A 573 33.68 2.61 24.37
N GLU A 574 33.08 1.62 23.72
CA GLU A 574 32.69 0.34 24.31
C GLU A 574 33.84 -0.30 25.11
N GLN A 575 35.04 -0.39 24.51
CA GLN A 575 36.25 -0.90 25.20
C GLN A 575 36.65 -0.06 26.42
N LEU A 576 36.49 1.27 26.36
CA LEU A 576 36.78 2.15 27.48
C LEU A 576 35.73 2.05 28.60
N LEU A 577 34.46 1.78 28.28
CA LEU A 577 33.43 1.52 29.29
C LEU A 577 33.72 0.21 30.04
N ASP A 578 34.16 -0.83 29.32
CA ASP A 578 34.62 -2.09 29.91
C ASP A 578 35.83 -1.88 30.83
N GLU A 579 36.83 -1.13 30.36
CA GLU A 579 38.01 -0.78 31.14
C GLU A 579 37.63 0.05 32.37
N TYR A 580 36.71 1.00 32.23
CA TYR A 580 36.23 1.81 33.35
C TYR A 580 35.60 0.93 34.43
N ALA A 581 34.72 0.01 34.06
CA ALA A 581 34.11 -0.91 35.00
C ALA A 581 35.17 -1.84 35.65
N LEU A 582 36.20 -2.28 34.91
CA LEU A 582 37.29 -3.09 35.47
C LEU A 582 38.14 -2.31 36.47
N VAL A 583 38.51 -1.07 36.11
CA VAL A 583 39.36 -0.19 36.90
C VAL A 583 38.63 0.28 38.15
N SER A 584 37.34 0.61 38.06
CA SER A 584 36.52 1.01 39.21
C SER A 584 36.42 -0.09 40.26
N ASP A 585 36.45 -1.37 39.87
CA ASP A 585 36.45 -2.51 40.80
C ASP A 585 37.84 -2.84 41.37
N LEU A 586 38.87 -2.85 40.53
CA LEU A 586 40.19 -3.40 40.88
C LEU A 586 41.22 -2.35 41.32
N ASP A 587 41.13 -1.12 40.81
CA ASP A 587 42.06 -0.02 41.12
C ASP A 587 41.34 1.36 41.04
N PRO A 588 40.44 1.67 42.00
CA PRO A 588 39.63 2.90 41.96
C PRO A 588 40.44 4.19 41.86
N ALA A 589 41.71 4.18 42.28
CA ALA A 589 42.61 5.33 42.18
C ALA A 589 42.92 5.74 40.73
N LYS A 590 42.73 4.83 39.75
CA LYS A 590 42.91 5.09 38.32
C LYS A 590 41.62 5.45 37.59
N ALA A 591 40.45 5.26 38.20
CA ALA A 591 39.16 5.55 37.58
C ALA A 591 39.06 6.97 37.01
N PRO A 592 39.53 8.04 37.69
CA PRO A 592 39.50 9.40 37.13
C PRO A 592 40.25 9.56 35.79
N ALA A 593 41.33 8.79 35.57
CA ALA A 593 42.07 8.82 34.31
C ALA A 593 41.31 8.15 33.16
N VAL A 594 40.52 7.10 33.45
CA VAL A 594 39.66 6.46 32.46
C VAL A 594 38.42 7.32 32.18
N ARG A 595 37.83 7.97 33.20
CA ARG A 595 36.74 8.96 33.01
C ARG A 595 37.12 10.07 32.05
N ALA A 596 38.32 10.63 32.22
CA ALA A 596 38.83 11.67 31.32
C ALA A 596 39.02 11.17 29.88
N GLN A 597 39.42 9.91 29.69
CA GLN A 597 39.53 9.29 28.37
C GLN A 597 38.16 9.06 27.72
N ILE A 598 37.20 8.52 28.46
CA ILE A 598 35.81 8.36 28.03
C ILE A 598 35.24 9.71 27.59
N TRP A 599 35.35 10.74 28.43
CA TRP A 599 34.84 12.07 28.11
C TRP A 599 35.51 12.70 26.88
N THR A 600 36.84 12.55 26.77
CA THR A 600 37.59 13.02 25.60
C THR A 600 37.07 12.36 24.32
N LEU A 601 36.81 11.05 24.37
CA LEU A 601 36.29 10.31 23.22
C LEU A 601 34.83 10.66 22.91
N VAL A 602 33.99 10.84 23.93
CA VAL A 602 32.60 11.30 23.78
C VAL A 602 32.54 12.68 23.10
N LYS A 603 33.41 13.62 23.50
CA LYS A 603 33.52 14.92 22.83
C LYS A 603 34.03 14.77 21.39
N ALA A 604 35.08 13.97 21.16
CA ALA A 604 35.66 13.79 19.83
C ALA A 604 34.74 13.05 18.84
N ALA A 605 33.86 12.17 19.34
CA ALA A 605 32.87 11.45 18.55
C ALA A 605 31.53 12.22 18.41
N GLU A 606 31.46 13.42 18.99
CA GLU A 606 30.26 14.27 19.06
C GLU A 606 29.08 13.65 19.82
N LEU A 607 29.30 12.53 20.55
CA LEU A 607 28.26 11.79 21.28
C LEU A 607 27.59 12.58 22.41
N HIS A 608 28.24 13.64 22.87
CA HIS A 608 27.67 14.53 23.87
C HIS A 608 26.42 15.29 23.37
N HIS A 609 26.30 15.49 22.05
CA HIS A 609 25.10 16.03 21.42
C HIS A 609 23.94 15.04 21.52
N ASP A 610 24.19 13.77 21.19
CA ASP A 610 23.20 12.69 21.22
C ASP A 610 22.68 12.38 22.63
N LEU A 611 23.55 12.54 23.63
CA LEU A 611 23.25 12.27 25.04
C LEU A 611 22.76 13.51 25.79
N HIS A 612 22.76 14.68 25.14
CA HIS A 612 22.40 15.98 25.74
C HIS A 612 23.22 16.33 27.00
N VAL A 613 24.54 16.12 26.96
CA VAL A 613 25.47 16.38 28.08
C VAL A 613 26.60 17.32 27.64
N ASP A 614 26.51 18.61 27.97
CA ASP A 614 27.47 19.62 27.47
C ASP A 614 28.85 19.59 28.18
N GLU A 615 28.85 19.28 29.47
CA GLU A 615 30.03 19.26 30.33
C GLU A 615 30.23 17.89 30.97
N GLN A 616 31.49 17.57 31.31
CA GLN A 616 31.80 16.30 31.96
C GLN A 616 31.02 16.18 33.28
N PRO A 617 30.24 15.10 33.50
CA PRO A 617 29.59 14.86 34.78
C PRO A 617 30.59 14.78 35.93
N ASP A 618 30.15 15.17 37.12
CA ASP A 618 30.97 15.02 38.32
C ASP A 618 31.17 13.54 38.70
N ASP A 619 32.05 13.30 39.68
CA ASP A 619 32.43 11.96 40.07
C ASP A 619 31.25 11.08 40.54
N GLU A 620 30.17 11.68 41.06
CA GLU A 620 29.00 10.97 41.57
C GLU A 620 28.00 10.65 40.45
N ALA A 621 27.86 11.55 39.45
CA ALA A 621 26.98 11.38 38.30
C ALA A 621 27.61 10.62 37.12
N PHE A 622 28.94 10.44 37.10
CA PHE A 622 29.63 9.80 35.96
C PHE A 622 29.25 8.33 35.76
N ASP A 623 28.95 7.60 36.84
CA ASP A 623 28.51 6.20 36.73
C ASP A 623 27.15 6.09 36.05
N GLU A 624 26.22 7.00 36.36
CA GLU A 624 24.92 7.10 35.68
C GLU A 624 25.09 7.47 34.21
N PHE A 625 26.01 8.40 33.92
CA PHE A 625 26.34 8.76 32.55
C PHE A 625 26.93 7.60 31.74
N VAL A 626 27.80 6.78 32.34
CA VAL A 626 28.34 5.56 31.70
C VAL A 626 27.23 4.58 31.38
N MET A 627 26.27 4.37 32.29
CA MET A 627 25.09 3.53 32.02
C MET A 627 24.24 4.10 30.88
N HIS A 628 24.07 5.41 30.81
CA HIS A 628 23.35 6.06 29.71
C HIS A 628 24.05 5.85 28.35
N ILE A 629 25.38 6.02 28.31
CA ILE A 629 26.19 5.75 27.10
C ILE A 629 26.04 4.29 26.67
N ASP A 630 26.20 3.34 27.60
CA ASP A 630 26.10 1.91 27.28
C ASP A 630 24.72 1.54 26.71
N GLY A 631 23.67 2.10 27.31
CA GLY A 631 22.30 2.02 26.80
C GLY A 631 22.18 2.48 25.34
N TYR A 632 22.69 3.68 25.05
CA TYR A 632 22.66 4.28 23.71
C TYR A 632 23.47 3.47 22.69
N LEU A 633 24.69 3.04 23.05
CA LEU A 633 25.53 2.21 22.18
C LEU A 633 24.87 0.87 21.87
N CYS A 634 24.21 0.24 22.84
CA CYS A 634 23.45 -0.98 22.63
C CYS A 634 22.34 -0.80 21.60
N GLU A 635 21.58 0.31 21.67
CA GLU A 635 20.47 0.57 20.74
C GLU A 635 20.94 0.78 19.30
N ILE A 636 22.06 1.48 19.10
CA ILE A 636 22.69 1.64 17.78
C ILE A 636 23.23 0.32 17.30
N LYS A 637 23.98 -0.40 18.14
CA LYS A 637 24.63 -1.65 17.78
C LYS A 637 23.62 -2.71 17.39
N ASP A 638 22.51 -2.84 18.12
CA ASP A 638 21.53 -3.91 17.93
C ASP A 638 20.51 -3.66 16.81
N VAL A 639 20.36 -2.43 16.32
CA VAL A 639 19.37 -2.15 15.27
C VAL A 639 19.67 -2.91 13.98
N GLN A 640 18.62 -3.36 13.31
CA GLN A 640 18.71 -3.97 11.99
C GLN A 640 18.74 -2.88 10.92
N ILE A 641 19.71 -2.96 10.02
CA ILE A 641 19.89 -2.08 8.86
C ILE A 641 19.97 -2.94 7.60
N ARG A 642 19.75 -2.32 6.43
CA ARG A 642 20.03 -3.00 5.15
C ARG A 642 21.54 -3.23 4.98
N ASP A 643 21.91 -4.42 4.54
CA ASP A 643 23.28 -4.83 4.20
C ASP A 643 23.39 -5.08 2.68
N GLY A 644 22.83 -4.19 1.90
CA GLY A 644 22.82 -4.22 0.44
C GLY A 644 21.45 -3.88 -0.11
N LEU A 645 21.24 -4.24 -1.38
CA LEU A 645 19.98 -4.12 -2.09
C LEU A 645 19.54 -5.49 -2.62
N HIS A 646 18.24 -5.68 -2.75
CA HIS A 646 17.71 -6.89 -3.39
C HIS A 646 17.99 -6.86 -4.89
N VAL A 647 18.25 -8.02 -5.49
CA VAL A 647 18.35 -8.19 -6.95
C VAL A 647 17.33 -9.26 -7.35
N LEU A 648 16.40 -8.94 -8.26
CA LEU A 648 15.29 -9.84 -8.62
C LEU A 648 15.77 -11.27 -8.92
N GLY A 649 15.02 -12.24 -8.39
CA GLY A 649 15.31 -13.67 -8.49
C GLY A 649 16.52 -14.15 -7.68
N GLY A 650 17.22 -13.26 -6.96
CA GLY A 650 18.41 -13.56 -6.16
C GLY A 650 18.09 -13.72 -4.68
N GLY A 651 17.67 -14.91 -4.27
CA GLY A 651 17.49 -15.22 -2.85
C GLY A 651 18.82 -15.13 -2.06
N PRO A 652 18.77 -14.76 -0.76
CA PRO A 652 19.97 -14.68 0.07
C PRO A 652 20.57 -16.08 0.31
N VAL A 653 21.91 -16.16 0.31
CA VAL A 653 22.69 -17.39 0.59
C VAL A 653 23.86 -17.06 1.50
N GLY A 654 24.34 -18.02 2.31
CA GLY A 654 25.47 -17.78 3.21
C GLY A 654 25.14 -16.76 4.30
N GLU A 655 26.09 -15.85 4.57
CA GLU A 655 25.95 -14.83 5.62
C GLU A 655 24.69 -13.94 5.46
N PRO A 656 24.35 -13.39 4.27
CA PRO A 656 23.08 -12.67 4.07
C PRO A 656 21.84 -13.45 4.48
N ARG A 657 21.80 -14.78 4.25
CA ARG A 657 20.67 -15.62 4.66
C ARG A 657 20.62 -15.80 6.16
N VAL A 658 21.78 -16.05 6.79
CA VAL A 658 21.89 -16.14 8.25
C VAL A 658 21.40 -14.86 8.89
N ASN A 659 21.87 -13.70 8.42
CA ASN A 659 21.49 -12.40 8.99
C ASN A 659 19.99 -12.12 8.81
N LEU A 660 19.41 -12.38 7.62
CA LEU A 660 17.97 -12.17 7.40
C LEU A 660 17.12 -13.14 8.24
N VAL A 661 17.52 -14.41 8.36
CA VAL A 661 16.80 -15.36 9.22
C VAL A 661 16.86 -14.91 10.68
N LEU A 662 18.01 -14.46 11.17
CA LEU A 662 18.11 -13.92 12.54
C LEU A 662 17.25 -12.68 12.75
N ALA A 663 17.20 -11.76 11.78
CA ALA A 663 16.32 -10.59 11.83
C ALA A 663 14.83 -10.99 11.94
N VAL A 664 14.39 -11.97 11.16
CA VAL A 664 13.02 -12.52 11.20
C VAL A 664 12.71 -13.23 12.52
N LEU A 665 13.65 -14.04 13.02
CA LEU A 665 13.47 -14.83 14.25
C LEU A 665 13.63 -14.01 15.53
N ARG A 666 14.04 -12.73 15.44
CA ARG A 666 14.12 -11.84 16.60
C ARG A 666 12.74 -11.46 17.12
N ALA A 667 11.78 -11.21 16.23
CA ALA A 667 10.41 -10.88 16.60
C ALA A 667 9.63 -12.12 17.10
N ALA A 668 8.64 -11.91 17.96
CA ALA A 668 7.63 -12.93 18.24
C ALA A 668 6.82 -13.23 16.97
N GLN A 669 6.61 -14.51 16.68
CA GLN A 669 5.98 -14.93 15.42
C GLN A 669 4.46 -14.86 15.54
N VAL A 670 3.81 -14.18 14.59
CA VAL A 670 2.37 -14.24 14.38
C VAL A 670 2.13 -15.24 13.25
N TRP A 671 1.58 -16.40 13.59
CA TRP A 671 1.46 -17.52 12.65
C TRP A 671 0.16 -18.29 12.83
N GLY A 672 -0.50 -18.65 11.71
CA GLY A 672 -1.76 -19.39 11.71
C GLY A 672 -2.88 -18.67 12.48
N GLY A 673 -2.90 -17.34 12.41
CA GLY A 673 -3.87 -16.49 13.11
C GLY A 673 -3.72 -16.45 14.64
N ARG A 674 -2.59 -16.94 15.18
CA ARG A 674 -2.25 -16.87 16.60
C ARG A 674 -1.12 -15.86 16.80
N ALA A 675 -1.38 -14.88 17.66
CA ALA A 675 -0.33 -14.01 18.18
C ALA A 675 0.61 -14.80 19.09
N ASN A 676 1.89 -14.45 19.10
CA ASN A 676 2.93 -15.11 19.89
C ASN A 676 2.92 -16.63 19.73
N ALA A 677 2.69 -17.11 18.50
CA ALA A 677 2.67 -18.54 18.19
C ALA A 677 4.00 -19.21 18.54
N LEU A 678 5.10 -18.47 18.32
CA LEU A 678 6.43 -18.78 18.81
C LEU A 678 7.04 -17.49 19.37
N PRO A 679 7.83 -17.56 20.46
CA PRO A 679 8.62 -16.42 20.92
C PRO A 679 9.75 -16.09 19.94
N GLY A 680 10.39 -14.94 20.12
CA GLY A 680 11.67 -14.65 19.46
C GLY A 680 12.77 -15.62 19.91
N LEU A 681 13.73 -15.91 19.04
CA LEU A 681 14.86 -16.79 19.34
C LEU A 681 15.69 -16.25 20.52
N ARG A 682 15.98 -14.94 20.50
CA ARG A 682 16.75 -14.29 21.57
C ARG A 682 15.99 -14.28 22.89
N ALA A 683 14.69 -13.96 22.87
CA ALA A 683 13.81 -14.06 24.05
C ALA A 683 13.82 -15.47 24.65
N SER A 684 13.79 -16.51 23.81
CA SER A 684 13.84 -17.91 24.24
C SER A 684 15.15 -18.25 24.95
N LEU A 685 16.29 -17.78 24.40
CA LEU A 685 17.59 -17.96 25.04
C LEU A 685 17.68 -17.15 26.34
N ALA A 686 17.21 -15.90 26.37
CA ALA A 686 17.19 -15.06 27.57
C ALA A 686 16.45 -15.78 28.70
N ALA A 687 15.24 -16.28 28.43
CA ALA A 687 14.41 -16.98 29.40
C ALA A 687 15.09 -18.25 29.95
N HIS A 688 15.84 -18.99 29.11
CA HIS A 688 16.60 -20.16 29.55
C HIS A 688 17.66 -19.82 30.62
N PHE A 689 18.30 -18.66 30.47
CA PHE A 689 19.27 -18.14 31.42
C PHE A 689 18.62 -17.34 32.57
N GLY A 690 17.30 -17.35 32.70
CA GLY A 690 16.60 -16.61 33.76
C GLY A 690 16.62 -15.08 33.57
N LEU A 691 16.85 -14.63 32.33
CA LEU A 691 16.81 -13.23 31.91
C LEU A 691 15.50 -12.95 31.15
N VAL A 692 15.11 -11.69 31.07
CA VAL A 692 13.92 -11.25 30.31
C VAL A 692 14.37 -10.23 29.28
N GLU A 693 14.35 -10.59 27.99
CA GLU A 693 14.85 -9.73 26.91
C GLU A 693 14.23 -8.33 26.94
N LYS A 694 12.91 -8.25 27.20
CA LYS A 694 12.20 -6.97 27.28
C LYS A 694 12.78 -6.04 28.36
N ASP A 695 13.10 -6.59 29.53
CA ASP A 695 13.68 -5.83 30.64
C ASP A 695 15.12 -5.42 30.31
N LEU A 696 15.90 -6.31 29.68
CA LEU A 696 17.26 -6.01 29.23
C LEU A 696 17.27 -4.86 28.23
N LEU A 697 16.35 -4.86 27.26
CA LEU A 697 16.30 -3.82 26.25
C LEU A 697 15.71 -2.52 26.80
N ALA A 698 14.83 -2.56 27.81
CA ALA A 698 14.23 -1.37 28.40
C ALA A 698 15.28 -0.47 29.09
N GLU A 699 16.27 -1.08 29.74
CA GLU A 699 17.39 -0.37 30.38
C GLU A 699 18.73 -1.05 30.03
N PRO A 700 19.26 -0.92 28.81
CA PRO A 700 20.41 -1.72 28.38
C PRO A 700 21.71 -1.42 29.16
N GLY A 701 21.84 -0.20 29.69
CA GLY A 701 22.97 0.15 30.56
C GLY A 701 22.85 -0.33 32.01
N ALA A 702 21.71 -0.91 32.42
CA ALA A 702 21.51 -1.33 33.80
C ALA A 702 22.42 -2.51 34.16
N PRO A 703 22.97 -2.56 35.38
CA PRO A 703 23.76 -3.69 35.83
C PRO A 703 22.89 -4.95 35.96
N VAL A 704 23.31 -6.03 35.32
CA VAL A 704 22.61 -7.32 35.32
C VAL A 704 23.56 -8.42 35.76
N LYS A 705 23.08 -9.29 36.65
CA LYS A 705 23.82 -10.49 37.01
C LYS A 705 23.70 -11.52 35.88
N VAL A 706 24.64 -11.49 34.95
CA VAL A 706 24.73 -12.49 33.88
C VAL A 706 25.08 -13.86 34.47
N PRO A 707 24.33 -14.93 34.14
CA PRO A 707 24.62 -16.28 34.64
C PRO A 707 25.95 -16.82 34.12
N VAL A 708 26.65 -17.57 34.99
CA VAL A 708 27.95 -18.18 34.64
C VAL A 708 27.77 -19.18 33.48
N GLU A 709 26.62 -19.85 33.45
CA GLU A 709 26.23 -20.78 32.40
C GLU A 709 26.19 -20.11 31.00
N LEU A 710 25.91 -18.80 30.92
CA LEU A 710 25.97 -18.06 29.66
C LEU A 710 27.42 -17.70 29.30
N THR A 711 28.19 -17.19 30.25
CA THR A 711 29.60 -16.80 30.03
C THR A 711 30.53 -18.00 29.81
N ASP A 712 30.15 -19.21 30.25
CA ASP A 712 30.89 -20.44 29.97
C ASP A 712 30.76 -20.89 28.49
N LEU A 713 29.76 -20.39 27.77
CA LEU A 713 29.48 -20.77 26.37
C LEU A 713 30.03 -19.76 25.36
N VAL A 714 30.03 -18.48 25.71
CA VAL A 714 30.45 -17.35 24.86
C VAL A 714 31.29 -16.37 25.66
N ASP A 715 32.39 -15.94 25.05
CA ASP A 715 33.29 -14.96 25.65
C ASP A 715 32.77 -13.54 25.39
N GLY A 716 32.83 -12.69 26.41
CA GLY A 716 32.50 -11.27 26.30
C GLY A 716 32.33 -10.61 27.67
N PRO A 717 32.13 -9.28 27.70
CA PRO A 717 31.61 -8.58 28.87
C PRO A 717 30.29 -9.21 29.35
N ALA A 718 29.98 -9.05 30.64
CA ALA A 718 28.87 -9.76 31.30
C ALA A 718 28.34 -9.00 32.54
N ARG A 719 28.36 -7.67 32.50
CA ARG A 719 28.03 -6.78 33.61
C ARG A 719 26.72 -6.03 33.41
N THR A 720 26.41 -5.62 32.19
CA THR A 720 25.21 -4.83 31.89
C THR A 720 24.16 -5.65 31.13
N ALA A 721 22.98 -5.08 30.97
CA ALA A 721 21.95 -5.70 30.14
C ALA A 721 22.35 -5.75 28.65
N SER A 722 23.08 -4.74 28.16
CA SER A 722 23.70 -4.68 26.84
C SER A 722 24.65 -5.87 26.60
N ASP A 723 25.54 -6.12 27.56
CA ASP A 723 26.45 -7.26 27.54
C ASP A 723 25.68 -8.59 27.42
N ALA A 724 24.62 -8.74 28.20
CA ALA A 724 23.78 -9.94 28.16
C ALA A 724 23.12 -10.12 26.78
N ILE A 725 22.64 -9.05 26.15
CA ILE A 725 22.07 -9.09 24.80
C ILE A 725 23.12 -9.53 23.78
N ASP A 726 24.35 -9.03 23.87
CA ASP A 726 25.43 -9.43 22.96
C ASP A 726 25.81 -10.89 23.08
N LEU A 727 25.95 -11.41 24.30
CA LEU A 727 26.23 -12.83 24.54
C LEU A 727 25.10 -13.71 23.97
N LEU A 728 23.84 -13.30 24.16
CA LEU A 728 22.68 -14.01 23.61
C LEU A 728 22.66 -13.97 22.08
N GLU A 729 22.96 -12.82 21.46
CA GLU A 729 23.01 -12.66 20.00
C GLU A 729 24.12 -13.53 19.39
N GLN A 730 25.27 -13.63 20.05
CA GLN A 730 26.35 -14.54 19.62
C GLN A 730 25.91 -16.01 19.62
N LEU A 731 25.14 -16.44 20.63
CA LEU A 731 24.60 -17.80 20.66
C LEU A 731 23.55 -18.03 19.55
N CYS A 732 22.65 -17.07 19.32
CA CYS A 732 21.70 -17.10 18.21
C CYS A 732 22.42 -17.27 16.88
N ARG A 733 23.45 -16.45 16.64
CA ARG A 733 24.28 -16.49 15.42
C ARG A 733 25.00 -17.83 15.26
N ARG A 734 25.66 -18.33 16.30
CA ARG A 734 26.34 -19.65 16.28
C ARG A 734 25.37 -20.77 15.90
N ALA A 735 24.14 -20.74 16.40
CA ALA A 735 23.12 -21.72 16.05
C ALA A 735 22.69 -21.60 14.58
N ALA A 736 22.43 -20.39 14.10
CA ALA A 736 22.03 -20.14 12.71
C ALA A 736 23.14 -20.50 11.71
N GLU A 737 24.41 -20.15 11.98
CA GLU A 737 25.57 -20.53 11.16
C GLU A 737 25.78 -22.05 11.13
N ALA A 738 25.57 -22.73 12.26
CA ALA A 738 25.65 -24.18 12.33
C ALA A 738 24.55 -24.88 11.53
N LEU A 739 23.35 -24.27 11.43
CA LEU A 739 22.27 -24.75 10.57
C LEU A 739 22.53 -24.44 9.09
N GLU A 740 23.02 -23.25 8.77
CA GLU A 740 23.45 -22.87 7.42
C GLU A 740 24.48 -23.87 6.87
N ALA A 741 25.48 -24.25 7.67
CA ALA A 741 26.48 -25.25 7.31
C ALA A 741 25.93 -26.69 7.14
N ARG A 742 24.66 -26.92 7.49
CA ARG A 742 23.95 -28.20 7.41
C ARG A 742 22.67 -28.08 6.56
N ASP A 743 22.65 -27.10 5.65
CA ASP A 743 21.57 -26.85 4.71
C ASP A 743 20.19 -26.67 5.37
N TRP A 744 20.17 -26.17 6.61
CA TRP A 744 18.95 -26.00 7.42
C TRP A 744 18.14 -27.29 7.57
N ASP A 745 18.81 -28.46 7.68
CA ASP A 745 18.12 -29.72 7.95
C ASP A 745 17.43 -29.69 9.32
N ARG A 746 16.10 -29.77 9.31
CA ARG A 746 15.27 -29.80 10.52
C ARG A 746 15.68 -30.91 11.49
N ALA A 747 16.11 -32.07 10.99
CA ALA A 747 16.41 -33.23 11.84
C ALA A 747 17.64 -33.02 12.74
N VAL A 748 18.53 -32.08 12.39
CA VAL A 748 19.74 -31.79 13.18
C VAL A 748 19.54 -30.66 14.20
N VAL A 749 18.41 -29.94 14.18
CA VAL A 749 18.16 -28.78 15.06
C VAL A 749 18.40 -29.11 16.55
N PRO A 750 17.87 -30.22 17.12
CA PRO A 750 18.14 -30.55 18.52
C PRO A 750 19.62 -30.81 18.80
N ALA A 751 20.34 -31.42 17.85
CA ALA A 751 21.77 -31.71 17.99
C ALA A 751 22.62 -30.44 17.87
N VAL A 752 22.26 -29.50 16.98
CA VAL A 752 22.91 -28.20 16.84
C VAL A 752 22.75 -27.39 18.13
N LEU A 753 21.52 -27.25 18.64
CA LEU A 753 21.29 -26.51 19.88
C LEU A 753 21.98 -27.16 21.08
N ARG A 754 21.98 -28.48 21.20
CA ARG A 754 22.75 -29.16 22.24
C ARG A 754 24.25 -28.92 22.10
N GLY A 755 24.76 -28.79 20.87
CA GLY A 755 26.15 -28.44 20.61
C GLY A 755 26.50 -27.00 20.99
N VAL A 756 25.57 -26.06 20.82
CA VAL A 756 25.74 -24.62 21.13
C VAL A 756 25.53 -24.33 22.62
N LEU A 757 24.51 -24.91 23.23
CA LEU A 757 24.07 -24.61 24.60
C LEU A 757 24.54 -25.65 25.63
N GLY A 758 25.05 -26.81 25.20
CA GLY A 758 25.33 -27.95 26.07
C GLY A 758 24.08 -28.69 26.56
N THR A 759 22.88 -28.17 26.30
CA THR A 759 21.58 -28.75 26.68
C THR A 759 20.55 -28.60 25.55
N GLU A 760 19.48 -29.39 25.62
CA GLU A 760 18.32 -29.15 24.77
C GLU A 760 17.41 -28.09 25.39
N LEU A 761 16.94 -27.15 24.56
CA LEU A 761 15.98 -26.12 24.92
C LEU A 761 14.76 -26.24 23.98
N PRO A 762 13.66 -26.88 24.40
CA PRO A 762 12.53 -27.19 23.53
C PRO A 762 11.94 -25.99 22.79
N GLU A 763 11.87 -24.82 23.43
CA GLU A 763 11.35 -23.60 22.80
C GLU A 763 12.26 -23.10 21.67
N ALA A 764 13.57 -22.98 21.91
CA ALA A 764 14.52 -22.61 20.86
C ALA A 764 14.58 -23.67 19.74
N VAL A 765 14.42 -24.96 20.07
CA VAL A 765 14.27 -26.03 19.07
C VAL A 765 13.05 -25.75 18.20
N ALA A 766 11.89 -25.42 18.78
CA ALA A 766 10.69 -25.13 18.01
C ALA A 766 10.86 -23.90 17.09
N VAL A 767 11.51 -22.84 17.57
CA VAL A 767 11.80 -21.64 16.76
C VAL A 767 12.73 -21.95 15.58
N LEU A 768 13.81 -22.70 15.81
CA LEU A 768 14.74 -23.08 14.74
C LEU A 768 14.16 -24.14 13.80
N GLU A 769 13.34 -25.08 14.30
CA GLU A 769 12.59 -26.01 13.44
C GLU A 769 11.59 -25.26 12.55
N PHE A 770 10.94 -24.22 13.07
CA PHE A 770 10.09 -23.33 12.29
C PHE A 770 10.90 -22.58 11.21
N ALA A 771 12.10 -22.10 11.54
CA ALA A 771 13.00 -21.50 10.56
C ALA A 771 13.35 -22.48 9.41
N CYS A 772 13.64 -23.74 9.75
CA CYS A 772 13.96 -24.79 8.79
C CYS A 772 12.74 -25.21 7.95
N ALA A 773 11.53 -25.17 8.52
CA ALA A 773 10.31 -25.64 7.88
C ALA A 773 9.60 -24.56 7.04
N GLU A 774 9.64 -23.30 7.48
CA GLU A 774 8.85 -22.21 6.89
C GLU A 774 9.75 -21.10 6.34
N VAL A 775 10.64 -20.51 7.16
CA VAL A 775 11.39 -19.31 6.76
C VAL A 775 12.34 -19.60 5.59
N VAL A 776 13.24 -20.57 5.75
CA VAL A 776 14.29 -20.85 4.76
C VAL A 776 13.72 -21.42 3.45
N PRO A 777 12.77 -22.38 3.46
CA PRO A 777 12.15 -22.84 2.22
C PRO A 777 11.40 -21.73 1.46
N ARG A 778 10.74 -20.80 2.16
CA ARG A 778 10.07 -19.67 1.54
C ARG A 778 11.07 -18.64 0.98
N LEU A 779 12.17 -18.37 1.67
CA LEU A 779 13.27 -17.53 1.15
C LEU A 779 13.96 -18.16 -0.07
N ALA A 780 14.09 -19.49 -0.10
CA ALA A 780 14.68 -20.19 -1.25
C ALA A 780 13.84 -20.02 -2.53
N ARG A 781 12.53 -19.79 -2.39
CA ARG A 781 11.59 -19.54 -3.48
C ARG A 781 11.57 -18.08 -3.98
N THR A 782 12.45 -17.21 -3.48
CA THR A 782 12.68 -15.88 -4.07
C THR A 782 13.06 -15.95 -5.56
N THR A 783 13.50 -17.11 -6.06
CA THR A 783 13.66 -17.37 -7.50
C THR A 783 12.36 -17.26 -8.31
N ASP A 784 11.20 -17.43 -7.67
CA ASP A 784 9.88 -17.36 -8.30
C ASP A 784 9.58 -15.95 -8.83
N GLU A 785 10.27 -14.91 -8.35
CA GLU A 785 10.10 -13.51 -8.78
C GLU A 785 10.23 -13.34 -10.30
N ILE A 786 11.35 -13.74 -10.90
CA ILE A 786 11.53 -13.64 -12.36
C ILE A 786 10.67 -14.67 -13.08
N GLY A 787 10.49 -15.86 -12.50
CA GLY A 787 9.62 -16.90 -13.05
C GLY A 787 8.19 -16.41 -13.26
N HIS A 788 7.62 -15.70 -12.28
CA HIS A 788 6.27 -15.17 -12.37
C HIS A 788 6.16 -13.88 -13.19
N ILE A 789 7.24 -13.10 -13.37
CA ILE A 789 7.28 -12.05 -14.42
C ILE A 789 7.12 -12.70 -15.79
N LEU A 790 7.89 -13.75 -16.10
CA LEU A 790 7.77 -14.47 -17.37
C LEU A 790 6.39 -15.12 -17.52
N HIS A 791 5.86 -15.73 -16.45
CA HIS A 791 4.53 -16.34 -16.44
C HIS A 791 3.42 -15.32 -16.74
N ALA A 792 3.49 -14.13 -16.16
CA ALA A 792 2.58 -13.04 -16.46
C ALA A 792 2.70 -12.58 -17.93
N LEU A 793 3.92 -12.52 -18.47
CA LEU A 793 4.18 -12.22 -19.88
C LEU A 793 3.75 -13.33 -20.85
N ASP A 794 3.51 -14.55 -20.34
CA ASP A 794 2.89 -15.68 -21.03
C ASP A 794 1.36 -15.71 -20.88
N GLY A 795 0.78 -14.71 -20.19
CA GLY A 795 -0.66 -14.64 -19.96
C GLY A 795 -1.15 -15.68 -18.95
N GLY A 796 -0.29 -16.11 -18.02
CA GLY A 796 -0.64 -17.01 -16.93
C GLY A 796 -1.17 -16.30 -15.69
N TYR A 797 -1.72 -17.08 -14.76
CA TYR A 797 -2.17 -16.58 -13.45
C TYR A 797 -0.98 -16.44 -12.49
N VAL A 798 -0.74 -15.24 -11.95
CA VAL A 798 0.25 -15.02 -10.88
C VAL A 798 -0.41 -15.25 -9.52
N PRO A 799 0.08 -16.21 -8.70
CA PRO A 799 -0.49 -16.49 -7.38
C PRO A 799 -0.52 -15.27 -6.47
N ALA A 800 -1.62 -15.08 -5.75
CA ALA A 800 -1.72 -14.06 -4.71
C ALA A 800 -1.08 -14.50 -3.38
N GLY A 801 -0.85 -13.54 -2.49
CA GLY A 801 -0.33 -13.78 -1.14
C GLY A 801 -0.43 -12.54 -0.27
N PRO A 802 -0.28 -12.64 1.05
CA PRO A 802 -0.30 -11.47 1.92
C PRO A 802 0.99 -10.64 1.73
N SER A 803 0.89 -9.36 2.04
CA SER A 803 2.00 -8.40 2.02
C SER A 803 2.29 -7.87 3.43
N GLY A 804 3.51 -7.41 3.67
CA GLY A 804 3.94 -6.93 4.99
C GLY A 804 5.44 -7.13 5.24
N SER A 805 5.89 -6.75 6.44
CA SER A 805 7.29 -6.88 6.83
C SER A 805 7.57 -8.27 7.40
N PRO A 806 8.48 -9.07 6.79
CA PRO A 806 8.87 -10.37 7.36
C PRO A 806 9.62 -10.20 8.68
N THR A 807 10.33 -9.08 8.90
CA THR A 807 11.04 -8.79 10.16
C THR A 807 10.12 -8.45 11.32
N ARG A 808 8.82 -8.22 11.05
CA ARG A 808 7.77 -8.00 12.07
C ARG A 808 7.08 -9.29 12.53
N GLY A 809 7.70 -10.44 12.31
CA GLY A 809 7.17 -11.76 12.69
C GLY A 809 6.03 -12.26 11.79
N LEU A 810 5.92 -11.73 10.57
CA LEU A 810 4.88 -12.05 9.58
C LEU A 810 5.44 -12.95 8.45
N VAL A 811 5.86 -14.16 8.78
CA VAL A 811 6.56 -15.05 7.82
C VAL A 811 5.71 -15.46 6.61
N ASN A 812 4.39 -15.42 6.70
CA ASN A 812 3.49 -15.83 5.60
C ASN A 812 3.48 -14.82 4.42
N VAL A 813 4.10 -13.64 4.58
CA VAL A 813 4.39 -12.75 3.45
C VAL A 813 5.47 -13.30 2.51
N LEU A 814 6.17 -14.36 2.93
CA LEU A 814 7.04 -15.17 2.07
C LEU A 814 6.29 -16.42 1.60
N PRO A 815 6.61 -17.02 0.44
CA PRO A 815 7.65 -16.62 -0.50
C PRO A 815 7.27 -15.36 -1.28
N THR A 816 8.25 -14.73 -1.92
CA THR A 816 8.00 -13.63 -2.87
C THR A 816 7.77 -14.15 -4.28
N GLY A 817 7.52 -13.26 -5.23
CA GLY A 817 7.05 -13.54 -6.59
C GLY A 817 5.53 -13.56 -6.71
N ARG A 818 4.77 -13.01 -5.76
CA ARG A 818 3.29 -13.12 -5.72
C ARG A 818 2.61 -11.79 -6.07
N ASN A 819 1.39 -11.88 -6.58
CA ASN A 819 0.51 -10.74 -6.80
C ASN A 819 -0.21 -10.39 -5.50
N PHE A 820 0.53 -9.78 -4.56
CA PHE A 820 0.06 -9.66 -3.19
C PHE A 820 -1.31 -8.96 -3.07
N TYR A 821 -2.02 -9.27 -2.00
CA TYR A 821 -3.14 -8.50 -1.48
C TYR A 821 -2.75 -7.85 -0.16
N SER A 822 -3.58 -6.92 0.31
CA SER A 822 -3.37 -6.22 1.57
C SER A 822 -4.24 -6.80 2.69
N VAL A 823 -5.37 -6.17 2.99
CA VAL A 823 -6.18 -6.43 4.20
C VAL A 823 -7.67 -6.17 3.92
N ASP A 824 -8.57 -6.76 4.72
CA ASP A 824 -9.96 -6.29 4.75
C ASP A 824 -10.01 -4.90 5.41
N PRO A 825 -10.32 -3.82 4.68
CA PRO A 825 -10.30 -2.46 5.23
C PRO A 825 -11.33 -2.24 6.34
N LYS A 826 -12.31 -3.15 6.50
CA LYS A 826 -13.30 -3.10 7.59
C LYS A 826 -12.85 -3.84 8.85
N ALA A 827 -11.71 -4.51 8.83
CA ALA A 827 -11.15 -5.25 9.97
C ALA A 827 -10.04 -4.45 10.70
N ILE A 828 -9.91 -3.16 10.41
CA ILE A 828 -8.87 -2.27 10.94
C ILE A 828 -9.50 -1.23 11.90
N PRO A 829 -8.92 -0.99 13.09
CA PRO A 829 -7.76 -1.70 13.64
C PRO A 829 -8.10 -3.12 14.09
N SER A 830 -7.14 -4.05 13.96
CA SER A 830 -7.22 -5.38 14.57
C SER A 830 -7.13 -5.31 16.10
N ARG A 831 -7.37 -6.44 16.80
CA ARG A 831 -7.18 -6.52 18.25
C ARG A 831 -5.71 -6.41 18.67
N LEU A 832 -4.78 -6.94 17.86
CA LEU A 832 -3.35 -6.86 18.15
C LEU A 832 -2.84 -5.43 17.95
N SER A 833 -3.25 -4.80 16.86
CA SER A 833 -2.91 -3.40 16.62
C SER A 833 -3.52 -2.45 17.65
N TRP A 834 -4.64 -2.84 18.30
CA TRP A 834 -5.16 -2.09 19.44
C TRP A 834 -4.18 -2.07 20.63
N GLU A 835 -3.56 -3.20 20.97
CA GLU A 835 -2.58 -3.28 22.06
C GLU A 835 -1.32 -2.46 21.74
N VAL A 836 -0.84 -2.52 20.50
CA VAL A 836 0.32 -1.74 20.03
C VAL A 836 0.00 -0.25 20.00
N GLY A 837 -1.14 0.15 19.41
CA GLY A 837 -1.57 1.55 19.36
C GLY A 837 -1.83 2.15 20.74
N GLN A 838 -2.36 1.37 21.69
CA GLN A 838 -2.45 1.80 23.08
C GLN A 838 -1.06 2.05 23.68
N SER A 839 -0.11 1.14 23.44
CA SER A 839 1.27 1.29 23.91
C SER A 839 1.97 2.50 23.30
N LEU A 840 1.72 2.80 22.01
CA LEU A 840 2.21 4.01 21.33
C LEU A 840 1.66 5.27 22.00
N ALA A 841 0.35 5.33 22.23
CA ALA A 841 -0.30 6.48 22.86
C ALA A 841 0.22 6.70 24.30
N ASP A 842 0.36 5.63 25.08
CA ASP A 842 0.84 5.70 26.46
C ASP A 842 2.33 6.09 26.52
N SER A 843 3.16 5.54 25.63
CA SER A 843 4.58 5.91 25.48
C SER A 843 4.74 7.38 25.10
N LEU A 844 3.96 7.87 24.13
CA LEU A 844 3.99 9.27 23.69
C LEU A 844 3.60 10.22 24.83
N VAL A 845 2.51 9.92 25.55
CA VAL A 845 2.04 10.76 26.66
C VAL A 845 3.04 10.73 27.81
N ALA A 846 3.60 9.56 28.14
CA ALA A 846 4.62 9.43 29.18
C ALA A 846 5.88 10.24 28.85
N ARG A 847 6.36 10.17 27.60
CA ARG A 847 7.50 10.95 27.13
C ARG A 847 7.24 12.45 27.25
N TYR A 848 6.09 12.92 26.76
CA TYR A 848 5.74 14.34 26.84
C TYR A 848 5.62 14.84 28.28
N LEU A 849 5.06 14.03 29.20
CA LEU A 849 4.99 14.36 30.62
C LEU A 849 6.38 14.45 31.26
N GLN A 850 7.30 13.58 30.88
CA GLN A 850 8.68 13.62 31.36
C GLN A 850 9.39 14.90 30.88
N ASP A 851 9.20 15.26 29.61
CA ASP A 851 9.88 16.41 29.00
C ASP A 851 9.30 17.76 29.48
N THR A 852 7.97 17.84 29.68
CA THR A 852 7.26 19.12 29.89
C THR A 852 6.53 19.27 31.22
N GLY A 853 6.24 18.17 31.91
CA GLY A 853 5.50 18.16 33.18
C GLY A 853 3.97 18.34 33.08
N ASP A 854 3.38 18.43 31.88
CA ASP A 854 1.92 18.50 31.65
C ASP A 854 1.51 17.56 30.50
N TYR A 855 0.20 17.32 30.32
CA TYR A 855 -0.32 16.54 29.20
C TYR A 855 -0.33 17.35 27.90
N PRO A 856 -0.07 16.74 26.73
CA PRO A 856 -0.14 17.46 25.46
C PRO A 856 -1.59 17.88 25.20
N ARG A 857 -1.82 19.15 24.86
CA ARG A 857 -3.18 19.66 24.57
C ARG A 857 -3.74 19.09 23.27
N SER A 858 -2.88 18.92 22.27
CA SER A 858 -3.19 18.32 20.98
C SER A 858 -1.97 17.58 20.42
N VAL A 859 -2.21 16.43 19.80
CA VAL A 859 -1.20 15.66 19.05
C VAL A 859 -1.54 15.71 17.57
N GLY A 860 -0.58 16.10 16.74
CA GLY A 860 -0.63 15.97 15.29
C GLY A 860 -0.05 14.64 14.86
N LEU A 861 -0.84 13.75 14.26
CA LEU A 861 -0.37 12.43 13.80
C LEU A 861 -0.48 12.31 12.29
N THR A 862 0.61 11.89 11.64
CA THR A 862 0.62 11.52 10.22
C THR A 862 0.27 10.06 10.05
N VAL A 863 -0.69 9.74 9.17
CA VAL A 863 -1.21 8.37 8.95
C VAL A 863 -1.14 7.98 7.47
N TRP A 864 -0.50 6.83 7.21
CA TRP A 864 -0.31 6.30 5.87
C TRP A 864 -1.07 4.99 5.64
N GLY A 865 -1.51 4.77 4.40
CA GLY A 865 -2.19 3.52 4.05
C GLY A 865 -1.26 2.30 4.11
N THR A 866 0.01 2.45 3.68
CA THR A 866 1.02 1.38 3.77
C THR A 866 1.24 0.93 5.23
N SER A 867 1.29 1.86 6.18
CA SER A 867 1.40 1.57 7.62
C SER A 867 0.18 0.84 8.16
N ALA A 868 -1.03 1.27 7.81
CA ALA A 868 -2.26 0.60 8.21
C ALA A 868 -2.35 -0.84 7.67
N MET A 869 -1.84 -1.09 6.46
CA MET A 869 -1.79 -2.43 5.86
C MET A 869 -0.74 -3.33 6.52
N ARG A 870 0.47 -2.83 6.79
CA ARG A 870 1.55 -3.59 7.44
C ARG A 870 1.21 -3.98 8.88
N THR A 871 0.57 -3.07 9.61
CA THR A 871 0.31 -3.23 11.04
C THR A 871 -1.09 -3.74 11.36
N GLN A 872 -2.01 -3.71 10.39
CA GLN A 872 -3.46 -3.85 10.59
C GLN A 872 -4.06 -2.74 11.48
N GLY A 873 -3.40 -1.59 11.61
CA GLY A 873 -3.99 -0.35 12.11
C GLY A 873 -3.42 0.23 13.40
N ASP A 874 -2.11 0.16 13.63
CA ASP A 874 -1.48 0.70 14.86
C ASP A 874 -1.74 2.20 15.03
N ASP A 875 -1.50 3.01 13.99
CA ASP A 875 -1.75 4.47 14.00
C ASP A 875 -3.20 4.81 14.36
N ILE A 876 -4.15 4.00 13.88
CA ILE A 876 -5.58 4.23 14.09
C ILE A 876 -5.96 3.88 15.53
N ALA A 877 -5.39 2.82 16.06
CA ALA A 877 -5.54 2.47 17.47
C ALA A 877 -4.91 3.53 18.39
N GLU A 878 -3.76 4.10 18.03
CA GLU A 878 -3.12 5.20 18.76
C GLU A 878 -4.04 6.43 18.83
N ILE A 879 -4.62 6.85 17.69
CA ILE A 879 -5.59 7.96 17.65
C ILE A 879 -6.77 7.70 18.59
N LEU A 880 -7.37 6.50 18.50
CA LEU A 880 -8.51 6.14 19.34
C LEU A 880 -8.13 6.10 20.82
N ALA A 881 -6.95 5.57 21.16
CA ALA A 881 -6.44 5.54 22.52
C ALA A 881 -6.20 6.96 23.08
N LEU A 882 -5.61 7.88 22.31
CA LEU A 882 -5.41 9.29 22.70
C LEU A 882 -6.75 9.99 23.02
N LEU A 883 -7.76 9.78 22.18
CA LEU A 883 -9.14 10.28 22.37
C LEU A 883 -9.87 9.62 23.56
N GLY A 884 -9.41 8.44 23.99
CA GLY A 884 -10.07 7.63 25.01
C GLY A 884 -11.28 6.86 24.48
N CYS A 885 -11.14 6.29 23.28
CA CYS A 885 -12.12 5.43 22.60
C CYS A 885 -11.53 4.04 22.37
N ARG A 886 -12.29 2.98 22.63
CA ARG A 886 -11.90 1.59 22.36
C ARG A 886 -12.71 1.05 21.18
N PRO A 887 -12.09 0.47 20.13
CA PRO A 887 -12.83 -0.14 19.02
C PRO A 887 -13.72 -1.30 19.49
N VAL A 888 -14.80 -1.56 18.75
CA VAL A 888 -15.69 -2.70 18.96
C VAL A 888 -15.67 -3.59 17.72
N TRP A 889 -15.50 -4.90 17.92
CA TRP A 889 -15.40 -5.90 16.86
C TRP A 889 -16.57 -6.86 16.88
N ASP A 890 -17.06 -7.23 15.70
CA ASP A 890 -17.89 -8.41 15.52
C ASP A 890 -17.05 -9.69 15.71
N GLU A 891 -17.51 -10.63 16.53
CA GLU A 891 -16.73 -11.81 16.90
C GLU A 891 -16.47 -12.76 15.72
N ALA A 892 -17.42 -12.87 14.79
CA ALA A 892 -17.35 -13.83 13.68
C ALA A 892 -16.50 -13.31 12.51
N SER A 893 -16.74 -12.07 12.09
CA SER A 893 -16.06 -11.46 10.94
C SER A 893 -14.76 -10.75 11.32
N ARG A 894 -14.54 -10.47 12.61
CA ARG A 894 -13.47 -9.60 13.14
C ARG A 894 -13.52 -8.16 12.62
N ARG A 895 -14.61 -7.76 11.95
CA ARG A 895 -14.77 -6.40 11.45
C ARG A 895 -15.06 -5.43 12.58
N VAL A 896 -14.53 -4.22 12.46
CA VAL A 896 -14.83 -3.12 13.36
C VAL A 896 -16.24 -2.60 13.06
N THR A 897 -17.09 -2.58 14.08
CA THR A 897 -18.49 -2.12 13.99
C THR A 897 -18.72 -0.74 14.59
N GLY A 898 -17.72 -0.22 15.32
CA GLY A 898 -17.78 1.09 15.97
C GLY A 898 -16.71 1.19 17.06
N PHE A 899 -17.01 2.01 18.07
CA PHE A 899 -16.17 2.20 19.25
C PHE A 899 -17.04 2.43 20.50
N GLU A 900 -16.47 2.22 21.67
CA GLU A 900 -17.01 2.66 22.95
C GLU A 900 -16.11 3.76 23.54
N VAL A 901 -16.72 4.71 24.25
CA VAL A 901 -15.98 5.77 24.94
C VAL A 901 -15.52 5.24 26.30
N VAL A 902 -14.20 5.25 26.54
CA VAL A 902 -13.61 4.85 27.83
C VAL A 902 -13.90 5.94 28.87
N PRO A 903 -14.48 5.64 30.05
CA PRO A 903 -14.71 6.62 31.11
C PRO A 903 -13.42 7.27 31.62
N LEU A 904 -13.45 8.56 31.98
CA LEU A 904 -12.25 9.28 32.47
C LEU A 904 -11.56 8.62 33.69
N ALA A 905 -12.33 7.96 34.55
CA ALA A 905 -11.80 7.25 35.71
C ALA A 905 -10.97 6.02 35.31
N GLU A 906 -11.33 5.36 34.21
CA GLU A 906 -10.57 4.25 33.62
C GLU A 906 -9.40 4.78 32.77
N LEU A 907 -9.62 5.86 32.01
CA LEU A 907 -8.58 6.47 31.18
C LEU A 907 -7.41 7.05 32.00
N GLY A 908 -7.65 7.48 33.25
CA GLY A 908 -6.62 7.99 34.17
C GLY A 908 -6.05 9.39 33.83
N ARG A 909 -6.16 9.84 32.58
CA ARG A 909 -5.68 11.12 32.06
C ARG A 909 -6.78 11.93 31.35
N PRO A 910 -6.52 13.19 30.96
CA PRO A 910 -7.40 13.91 30.04
C PRO A 910 -7.51 13.20 28.68
N ARG A 911 -8.62 13.45 27.97
CA ARG A 911 -8.72 13.13 26.54
C ARG A 911 -7.90 14.14 25.74
N ILE A 912 -6.98 13.63 24.95
CA ILE A 912 -6.04 14.44 24.16
C ILE A 912 -6.70 14.76 22.83
N ASP A 913 -6.64 16.02 22.38
CA ASP A 913 -7.12 16.36 21.03
C ASP A 913 -6.16 15.80 19.98
N VAL A 914 -6.68 15.36 18.84
CA VAL A 914 -5.85 14.70 17.81
C VAL A 914 -6.16 15.33 16.46
N THR A 915 -5.14 15.90 15.83
CA THR A 915 -5.20 16.37 14.44
C THR A 915 -4.51 15.35 13.55
N VAL A 916 -5.24 14.79 12.59
CA VAL A 916 -4.76 13.69 11.76
C VAL A 916 -4.46 14.20 10.35
N ARG A 917 -3.23 13.99 9.87
CA ARG A 917 -2.87 14.16 8.47
C ARG A 917 -2.84 12.81 7.77
N ILE A 918 -3.86 12.52 6.96
CA ILE A 918 -3.91 11.31 6.12
C ILE A 918 -3.23 11.53 4.76
N SER A 919 -2.56 10.50 4.24
CA SER A 919 -2.13 10.47 2.83
C SER A 919 -3.31 10.32 1.87
N GLY A 920 -3.11 10.70 0.60
CA GLY A 920 -4.13 10.49 -0.47
C GLY A 920 -4.50 9.01 -0.65
N PHE A 921 -3.52 8.10 -0.54
CA PHE A 921 -3.80 6.67 -0.60
C PHE A 921 -4.62 6.16 0.61
N PHE A 922 -4.35 6.68 1.82
CA PHE A 922 -5.15 6.31 3.00
C PHE A 922 -6.63 6.67 2.82
N ARG A 923 -6.92 7.85 2.26
CA ARG A 923 -8.29 8.27 1.89
C ARG A 923 -8.96 7.24 0.97
N ASP A 924 -8.25 6.77 -0.04
CA ASP A 924 -8.81 5.89 -1.08
C ASP A 924 -9.01 4.46 -0.59
N ALA A 925 -8.06 3.94 0.20
CA ALA A 925 -8.10 2.56 0.70
C ALA A 925 -8.95 2.38 1.96
N PHE A 926 -9.04 3.41 2.83
CA PHE A 926 -9.66 3.30 4.16
C PHE A 926 -10.75 4.35 4.45
N PRO A 927 -11.73 4.59 3.56
CA PRO A 927 -12.79 5.57 3.80
C PRO A 927 -13.65 5.25 5.04
N HIS A 928 -13.82 3.97 5.37
CA HIS A 928 -14.52 3.54 6.61
C HIS A 928 -13.78 4.00 7.87
N VAL A 929 -12.45 3.96 7.85
CA VAL A 929 -11.60 4.33 9.00
C VAL A 929 -11.56 5.84 9.18
N VAL A 930 -11.53 6.61 8.07
CA VAL A 930 -11.71 8.07 8.10
C VAL A 930 -13.04 8.42 8.78
N GLY A 931 -14.13 7.72 8.43
CA GLY A 931 -15.42 7.86 9.07
C GLY A 931 -15.40 7.49 10.56
N LEU A 932 -14.72 6.40 10.94
CA LEU A 932 -14.59 5.95 12.33
C LEU A 932 -13.88 6.99 13.22
N ILE A 933 -12.76 7.55 12.74
CA ILE A 933 -12.00 8.57 13.47
C ILE A 933 -12.86 9.83 13.66
N ASP A 934 -13.52 10.30 12.61
CA ASP A 934 -14.42 11.46 12.69
C ASP A 934 -15.63 11.22 13.59
N ASP A 935 -16.19 10.01 13.58
CA ASP A 935 -17.28 9.61 14.48
C ASP A 935 -16.79 9.64 15.96
N ALA A 936 -15.56 9.19 16.23
CA ALA A 936 -14.94 9.22 17.57
C ALA A 936 -14.66 10.64 18.08
N VAL A 937 -14.03 11.49 17.26
CA VAL A 937 -13.76 12.90 17.61
C VAL A 937 -15.05 13.62 17.96
N ARG A 938 -16.09 13.47 17.14
CA ARG A 938 -17.39 14.13 17.37
C ARG A 938 -18.06 13.59 18.63
N ALA A 939 -18.06 12.28 18.85
CA ALA A 939 -18.64 11.69 20.05
C ALA A 939 -17.96 12.22 21.33
N VAL A 940 -16.63 12.33 21.33
CA VAL A 940 -15.85 12.83 22.46
C VAL A 940 -16.07 14.33 22.71
N ALA A 941 -16.20 15.13 21.65
CA ALA A 941 -16.46 16.57 21.74
C ALA A 941 -17.80 16.92 22.41
N GLU A 942 -18.79 16.01 22.33
CA GLU A 942 -20.14 16.20 22.87
C GLU A 942 -20.33 15.65 24.29
N LEU A 943 -19.30 15.06 24.91
CA LEU A 943 -19.39 14.55 26.28
C LEU A 943 -19.55 15.68 27.29
N ASP A 944 -20.35 15.46 28.34
CA ASP A 944 -20.47 16.38 29.47
C ASP A 944 -19.29 16.19 30.45
N GLU A 945 -18.11 16.62 30.01
CA GLU A 945 -16.85 16.52 30.75
C GLU A 945 -16.21 17.91 30.93
N PRO A 946 -15.47 18.14 32.03
CA PRO A 946 -14.72 19.38 32.24
C PRO A 946 -13.67 19.63 31.13
N ALA A 947 -13.49 20.90 30.74
CA ALA A 947 -12.58 21.30 29.66
C ALA A 947 -11.10 20.97 29.94
N ASP A 948 -10.69 20.92 31.20
CA ASP A 948 -9.35 20.51 31.64
C ASP A 948 -9.15 18.98 31.64
N ARG A 949 -10.21 18.21 31.40
CA ARG A 949 -10.20 16.74 31.29
C ARG A 949 -10.56 16.25 29.88
N ASN A 950 -11.04 17.13 29.01
CA ASN A 950 -11.39 16.81 27.63
C ASN A 950 -10.97 17.97 26.70
N PHE A 951 -9.77 17.86 26.14
CA PHE A 951 -9.20 18.90 25.28
C PHE A 951 -9.89 19.00 23.93
N VAL A 952 -10.40 17.87 23.40
CA VAL A 952 -11.21 17.83 22.17
C VAL A 952 -12.44 18.74 22.31
N LYS A 953 -13.19 18.57 23.40
CA LYS A 953 -14.35 19.40 23.73
C LYS A 953 -13.96 20.86 23.90
N ALA A 954 -12.92 21.12 24.69
CA ALA A 954 -12.47 22.49 24.97
C ALA A 954 -12.16 23.25 23.68
N HIS A 955 -11.41 22.64 22.76
CA HIS A 955 -11.06 23.25 21.48
C HIS A 955 -12.26 23.37 20.54
N ALA A 956 -13.11 22.35 20.47
CA ALA A 956 -14.31 22.40 19.63
C ALA A 956 -15.30 23.48 20.12
N ASP A 957 -15.44 23.67 21.44
CA ASP A 957 -16.29 24.71 22.01
C ASP A 957 -15.71 26.11 21.72
N GLU A 958 -14.39 26.28 21.80
CA GLU A 958 -13.68 27.51 21.43
C GLU A 958 -13.89 27.86 19.94
N ASP A 959 -13.66 26.91 19.04
CA ASP A 959 -13.85 27.10 17.60
C ASP A 959 -15.32 27.42 17.26
N THR A 960 -16.25 26.71 17.91
CA THR A 960 -17.68 26.98 17.75
C THR A 960 -18.04 28.39 18.21
N ALA A 961 -17.45 28.87 19.30
CA ALA A 961 -17.64 30.25 19.75
C ALA A 961 -17.03 31.28 18.77
N GLY A 962 -15.93 30.92 18.08
CA GLY A 962 -15.25 31.77 17.11
C GLY A 962 -16.02 31.97 15.80
N HIS A 963 -16.57 30.90 15.21
CA HIS A 963 -17.22 30.98 13.89
C HIS A 963 -18.64 30.40 13.80
N GLY A 964 -19.20 29.85 14.89
CA GLY A 964 -20.60 29.41 14.96
C GLY A 964 -20.94 28.11 14.23
N ASP A 965 -19.94 27.36 13.76
CA ASP A 965 -20.13 26.13 12.98
C ASP A 965 -19.54 24.92 13.72
N ARG A 966 -20.40 24.14 14.37
CA ARG A 966 -19.98 22.98 15.16
C ARG A 966 -19.34 21.87 14.31
N ARG A 967 -19.74 21.73 13.04
CA ARG A 967 -19.16 20.70 12.17
C ARG A 967 -17.73 21.07 11.80
N ARG A 968 -17.47 22.35 11.49
CA ARG A 968 -16.11 22.86 11.28
C ARG A 968 -15.25 22.72 12.52
N ALA A 969 -15.79 23.07 13.69
CA ALA A 969 -15.07 23.01 14.96
C ALA A 969 -14.59 21.59 15.35
N THR A 970 -15.27 20.56 14.82
CA THR A 970 -14.94 19.14 15.04
C THR A 970 -14.21 18.50 13.85
N ALA A 971 -13.77 19.28 12.87
CA ALA A 971 -12.92 18.77 11.80
C ALA A 971 -11.50 18.54 12.33
N ARG A 972 -11.02 17.30 12.25
CA ARG A 972 -9.69 16.90 12.72
C ARG A 972 -8.91 16.04 11.73
N VAL A 973 -9.56 15.50 10.70
CA VAL A 973 -8.90 14.69 9.67
C VAL A 973 -8.67 15.55 8.43
N PHE A 974 -7.42 15.76 8.06
CA PHE A 974 -6.99 16.53 6.90
C PHE A 974 -6.15 15.67 5.96
N GLY A 975 -6.21 15.90 4.65
CA GLY A 975 -5.48 15.09 3.68
C GLY A 975 -5.29 15.76 2.34
N SER A 976 -4.72 15.02 1.37
CA SER A 976 -4.49 15.52 0.02
C SER A 976 -5.77 16.02 -0.65
N LYS A 977 -5.68 17.00 -1.57
CA LYS A 977 -6.81 17.41 -2.44
C LYS A 977 -7.50 16.18 -3.06
N PRO A 978 -8.84 16.14 -3.12
CA PRO A 978 -9.55 15.08 -3.85
C PRO A 978 -8.98 14.89 -5.26
N GLY A 979 -8.73 13.64 -5.64
CA GLY A 979 -8.12 13.30 -6.93
C GLY A 979 -6.61 13.56 -7.08
N ALA A 980 -5.95 14.12 -6.06
CA ALA A 980 -4.49 14.33 -5.99
C ALA A 980 -3.84 13.56 -4.83
N TYR A 981 -2.50 13.52 -4.82
CA TYR A 981 -1.66 12.72 -3.92
C TYR A 981 -0.41 13.48 -3.51
N GLY A 982 0.24 13.07 -2.42
CA GLY A 982 1.46 13.68 -1.90
C GLY A 982 1.24 14.89 -0.99
N ALA A 983 2.35 15.54 -0.62
CA ALA A 983 2.39 16.70 0.26
C ALA A 983 3.13 17.93 -0.33
N GLY A 984 3.68 17.79 -1.55
CA GLY A 984 4.28 18.90 -2.32
C GLY A 984 5.68 19.33 -1.88
N LEU A 985 6.20 18.85 -0.75
CA LEU A 985 7.49 19.31 -0.23
C LEU A 985 8.69 18.70 -0.95
N LEU A 986 8.66 17.44 -1.38
CA LEU A 986 9.75 16.86 -2.18
C LEU A 986 10.04 17.67 -3.46
N PRO A 987 9.06 17.91 -4.36
CA PRO A 987 9.34 18.70 -5.56
C PRO A 987 9.76 20.14 -5.25
N LEU A 988 9.32 20.71 -4.12
CA LEU A 988 9.75 22.03 -3.67
C LEU A 988 11.24 22.06 -3.27
N ILE A 989 11.68 21.05 -2.51
CA ILE A 989 13.07 20.88 -2.07
C ILE A 989 13.98 20.60 -3.26
N ASP A 990 13.54 19.78 -4.22
CA ASP A 990 14.31 19.46 -5.43
C ASP A 990 14.44 20.66 -6.37
N ALA A 991 13.36 21.43 -6.55
CA ALA A 991 13.38 22.64 -7.37
C ALA A 991 14.15 23.80 -6.70
N ARG A 992 14.52 23.66 -5.42
CA ARG A 992 15.20 24.68 -4.58
C ARG A 992 14.44 26.00 -4.49
N ASN A 993 13.17 26.04 -4.90
CA ASN A 993 12.38 27.25 -5.08
C ASN A 993 11.60 27.63 -3.81
N TRP A 994 12.34 27.81 -2.71
CA TRP A 994 11.82 28.20 -1.41
C TRP A 994 12.89 28.98 -0.64
N ARG A 995 12.47 29.81 0.33
CA ARG A 995 13.38 30.65 1.13
C ARG A 995 13.08 30.62 2.62
N SER A 996 11.86 30.29 3.02
CA SER A 996 11.42 30.43 4.42
C SER A 996 10.37 29.39 4.81
N ASP A 997 10.12 29.26 6.10
CA ASP A 997 9.02 28.45 6.65
C ASP A 997 7.65 28.80 6.05
N ALA A 998 7.45 30.06 5.65
CA ALA A 998 6.20 30.48 5.01
C ALA A 998 5.97 29.76 3.68
N ASP A 999 7.04 29.51 2.91
CA ASP A 999 6.95 28.79 1.63
C ASP A 999 6.64 27.31 1.85
N LEU A 1000 7.32 26.69 2.83
CA LEU A 1000 7.10 25.29 3.22
C LEU A 1000 5.65 25.09 3.72
N ALA A 1001 5.20 25.98 4.61
CA ALA A 1001 3.84 25.97 5.15
C ALA A 1001 2.79 26.20 4.07
N GLU A 1002 3.03 27.12 3.13
CA GLU A 1002 2.11 27.39 2.01
C GLU A 1002 1.90 26.15 1.15
N VAL A 1003 2.99 25.52 0.69
CA VAL A 1003 2.89 24.31 -0.13
C VAL A 1003 2.23 23.18 0.66
N TYR A 1004 2.62 22.95 1.91
CA TYR A 1004 2.01 21.91 2.74
C TYR A 1004 0.50 22.12 2.93
N ALA A 1005 0.05 23.37 3.08
CA ALA A 1005 -1.36 23.75 3.22
C ALA A 1005 -2.13 23.64 1.89
N VAL A 1006 -1.52 23.99 0.76
CA VAL A 1006 -2.14 23.85 -0.57
C VAL A 1006 -2.38 22.39 -0.91
N TRP A 1007 -1.45 21.50 -0.56
CA TRP A 1007 -1.58 20.09 -0.84
C TRP A 1007 -2.46 19.37 0.19
N GLY A 1008 -2.43 19.77 1.46
CA GLY A 1008 -3.07 19.07 2.58
C GLY A 1008 -4.28 19.73 3.23
N GLY A 1009 -4.66 20.93 2.81
CA GLY A 1009 -5.67 21.79 3.43
C GLY A 1009 -7.12 21.38 3.18
N TYR A 1010 -7.41 20.08 3.13
CA TYR A 1010 -8.73 19.53 2.80
C TYR A 1010 -9.22 18.62 3.92
N ALA A 1011 -10.43 18.88 4.42
CA ALA A 1011 -10.97 18.14 5.55
C ALA A 1011 -11.81 16.94 5.10
N TYR A 1012 -11.63 15.82 5.81
CA TYR A 1012 -12.30 14.55 5.56
C TYR A 1012 -13.10 14.08 6.78
N GLY A 1013 -14.16 13.31 6.54
CA GLY A 1013 -15.10 12.89 7.56
C GLY A 1013 -16.55 13.06 7.09
N ARG A 1014 -17.52 12.76 7.96
CA ARG A 1014 -18.95 12.82 7.62
C ARG A 1014 -19.34 14.23 7.19
N GLY A 1015 -19.84 14.37 5.96
CA GLY A 1015 -20.29 15.63 5.38
C GLY A 1015 -19.18 16.65 5.09
N LEU A 1016 -17.92 16.20 4.99
CA LEU A 1016 -16.79 17.05 4.61
C LEU A 1016 -16.25 16.71 3.21
N ASP A 1017 -16.15 15.42 2.90
CA ASP A 1017 -15.85 14.88 1.57
C ASP A 1017 -14.67 15.55 0.85
N GLY A 1018 -13.62 15.90 1.60
CA GLY A 1018 -12.41 16.52 1.05
C GLY A 1018 -12.57 17.99 0.66
N ARG A 1019 -13.54 18.71 1.22
CA ARG A 1019 -13.69 20.15 0.99
C ARG A 1019 -12.46 20.94 1.46
N ALA A 1020 -12.15 22.03 0.75
CA ALA A 1020 -11.13 22.97 1.17
C ALA A 1020 -11.43 23.53 2.57
N ALA A 1021 -10.47 23.41 3.47
CA ALA A 1021 -10.61 23.70 4.90
C ALA A 1021 -9.32 24.28 5.51
N ARG A 1022 -8.52 24.99 4.70
CA ARG A 1022 -7.22 25.56 5.12
C ARG A 1022 -7.30 26.32 6.45
N GLY A 1023 -8.28 27.20 6.63
CA GLY A 1023 -8.41 27.96 7.88
C GLY A 1023 -8.72 27.09 9.11
N ASP A 1024 -9.48 26.01 8.93
CA ASP A 1024 -9.78 25.05 10.00
C ASP A 1024 -8.52 24.22 10.32
N MET A 1025 -7.76 23.82 9.29
CA MET A 1025 -6.46 23.14 9.44
C MET A 1025 -5.46 24.02 10.19
N GLU A 1026 -5.25 25.26 9.79
CA GLU A 1026 -4.34 26.20 10.47
C GLU A 1026 -4.73 26.40 11.94
N THR A 1027 -6.03 26.45 12.24
CA THR A 1027 -6.53 26.60 13.62
C THR A 1027 -6.23 25.35 14.46
N ALA A 1028 -6.45 24.15 13.91
CA ALA A 1028 -6.07 22.91 14.58
C ALA A 1028 -4.55 22.79 14.75
N PHE A 1029 -3.77 23.16 13.73
CA PHE A 1029 -2.31 23.06 13.74
C PHE A 1029 -1.66 24.00 14.75
N ARG A 1030 -2.20 25.21 14.98
CA ARG A 1030 -1.72 26.11 16.06
C ARG A 1030 -1.76 25.49 17.45
N ARG A 1031 -2.58 24.46 17.67
CA ARG A 1031 -2.74 23.78 18.97
C ARG A 1031 -1.84 22.57 19.12
N ILE A 1032 -1.22 22.08 18.05
CA ILE A 1032 -0.37 20.88 18.07
C ILE A 1032 0.80 21.14 19.00
N ALA A 1033 0.85 20.38 20.09
CA ALA A 1033 1.97 20.38 21.03
C ALA A 1033 3.01 19.33 20.65
N VAL A 1034 2.56 18.22 20.08
CA VAL A 1034 3.42 17.13 19.59
C VAL A 1034 3.08 16.82 18.13
N ALA A 1035 4.04 16.95 17.22
CA ALA A 1035 3.97 16.35 15.89
C ALA A 1035 4.57 14.94 15.97
N ALA A 1036 3.83 13.93 15.51
CA ALA A 1036 4.22 12.54 15.62
C ALA A 1036 4.13 11.78 14.28
N LYS A 1037 5.07 10.86 14.09
CA LYS A 1037 5.02 9.83 13.04
C LYS A 1037 5.61 8.53 13.56
N ASN A 1038 4.94 7.42 13.26
CA ASN A 1038 5.42 6.10 13.67
C ASN A 1038 6.38 5.47 12.65
N VAL A 1039 7.33 4.67 13.13
CA VAL A 1039 8.18 3.78 12.34
C VAL A 1039 7.83 2.34 12.72
N ASP A 1040 7.26 1.63 11.76
CA ASP A 1040 6.58 0.33 11.90
C ASP A 1040 7.32 -0.82 11.21
N THR A 1041 8.53 -0.56 10.68
CA THR A 1041 9.35 -1.51 9.89
C THR A 1041 10.83 -1.23 10.11
N ARG A 1042 11.71 -2.19 9.76
CA ARG A 1042 13.18 -2.02 9.86
C ARG A 1042 13.89 -1.98 8.52
N GLU A 1043 13.21 -2.36 7.45
CA GLU A 1043 13.78 -2.47 6.11
C GLU A 1043 14.02 -1.11 5.44
N HIS A 1044 13.46 -0.04 6.00
CA HIS A 1044 13.81 1.35 5.72
C HIS A 1044 13.69 2.21 6.98
N ASP A 1045 14.42 3.31 7.03
CA ASP A 1045 14.38 4.32 8.09
C ASP A 1045 13.87 5.70 7.59
N LEU A 1046 13.89 6.69 8.48
CA LEU A 1046 13.35 8.04 8.22
C LEU A 1046 14.08 8.83 7.12
N VAL A 1047 15.30 8.43 6.74
CA VAL A 1047 16.04 9.04 5.61
C VAL A 1047 16.35 8.03 4.50
N ASP A 1048 15.45 7.06 4.35
CA ASP A 1048 15.36 6.18 3.18
C ASP A 1048 14.13 6.44 2.32
N ALA A 1049 13.15 7.17 2.84
CA ALA A 1049 11.95 7.56 2.13
C ALA A 1049 11.65 9.05 2.39
N ASP A 1050 11.41 9.79 1.30
CA ASP A 1050 11.08 11.21 1.36
C ASP A 1050 9.78 11.51 2.11
N ASP A 1051 8.80 10.60 2.09
CA ASP A 1051 7.50 10.79 2.73
C ASP A 1051 7.61 11.19 4.21
N TYR A 1052 8.63 10.72 4.94
CA TYR A 1052 8.81 11.08 6.35
C TYR A 1052 9.01 12.58 6.52
N PHE A 1053 9.99 13.21 5.86
CA PHE A 1053 10.20 14.66 6.00
C PHE A 1053 9.04 15.45 5.37
N GLN A 1054 8.45 14.94 4.29
CA GLN A 1054 7.33 15.61 3.62
C GLN A 1054 6.09 15.74 4.52
N TYR A 1055 5.76 14.70 5.28
CA TYR A 1055 4.57 14.70 6.14
C TYR A 1055 4.90 15.11 7.58
N HIS A 1056 5.87 14.46 8.22
CA HIS A 1056 6.24 14.74 9.61
C HIS A 1056 6.95 16.09 9.72
N GLY A 1057 8.03 16.27 8.96
CA GLY A 1057 8.74 17.54 8.87
C GLY A 1057 7.84 18.67 8.38
N GLY A 1058 7.03 18.43 7.34
CA GLY A 1058 6.05 19.40 6.85
C GLY A 1058 5.04 19.86 7.91
N MET A 1059 4.58 18.94 8.78
CA MET A 1059 3.75 19.30 9.92
C MET A 1059 4.49 20.18 10.92
N VAL A 1060 5.74 19.85 11.25
CA VAL A 1060 6.60 20.65 12.15
C VAL A 1060 6.79 22.07 11.57
N ALA A 1061 7.18 22.19 10.29
CA ALA A 1061 7.35 23.47 9.60
C ALA A 1061 6.07 24.32 9.59
N MET A 1062 4.91 23.70 9.35
CA MET A 1062 3.62 24.39 9.38
C MET A 1062 3.29 24.93 10.77
N VAL A 1063 3.49 24.13 11.83
CA VAL A 1063 3.27 24.59 13.21
C VAL A 1063 4.25 25.70 13.57
N ARG A 1064 5.53 25.57 13.20
CA ARG A 1064 6.56 26.60 13.40
C ARG A 1064 6.19 27.91 12.73
N HIS A 1065 5.73 27.86 11.47
CA HIS A 1065 5.25 29.04 10.76
C HIS A 1065 4.07 29.72 11.49
N LEU A 1066 3.11 28.94 11.98
CA LEU A 1066 1.88 29.47 12.56
C LEU A 1066 2.05 30.01 14.00
N THR A 1067 3.02 29.49 14.75
CA THR A 1067 3.19 29.78 16.18
C THR A 1067 4.49 30.51 16.52
N GLY A 1068 5.48 30.46 15.62
CA GLY A 1068 6.82 31.00 15.82
C GLY A 1068 7.80 30.05 16.52
N ALA A 1069 7.38 28.83 16.88
CA ALA A 1069 8.23 27.82 17.52
C ALA A 1069 7.89 26.40 17.04
N ASN A 1070 8.87 25.50 17.06
CA ASN A 1070 8.62 24.08 16.79
C ASN A 1070 7.67 23.49 17.86
N PRO A 1071 6.73 22.61 17.48
CA PRO A 1071 6.17 21.66 18.43
C PRO A 1071 7.24 20.65 18.85
N GLU A 1072 6.99 19.90 19.91
CA GLU A 1072 7.77 18.68 20.16
C GLU A 1072 7.57 17.73 18.97
N ALA A 1073 8.65 17.17 18.42
CA ALA A 1073 8.59 16.27 17.28
C ALA A 1073 9.02 14.87 17.73
N TYR A 1074 8.10 13.91 17.71
CA TYR A 1074 8.30 12.57 18.24
C TYR A 1074 8.17 11.48 17.17
N VAL A 1075 8.94 10.40 17.37
CA VAL A 1075 8.88 9.19 16.56
C VAL A 1075 8.44 8.02 17.43
N GLY A 1076 7.29 7.42 17.10
CA GLY A 1076 6.81 6.19 17.74
C GLY A 1076 7.37 4.96 17.04
N ASP A 1077 8.26 4.23 17.69
CA ASP A 1077 8.89 3.04 17.14
C ASP A 1077 8.08 1.79 17.51
N SER A 1078 7.40 1.19 16.54
CA SER A 1078 6.57 -0.02 16.68
C SER A 1078 6.97 -1.15 15.72
N ALA A 1079 8.17 -1.07 15.14
CA ALA A 1079 8.68 -2.11 14.26
C ALA A 1079 8.88 -3.44 14.98
N THR A 1080 9.14 -3.39 16.30
CA THR A 1080 9.10 -4.55 17.20
C THR A 1080 7.89 -4.39 18.14
N PRO A 1081 6.75 -5.08 17.87
CA PRO A 1081 5.46 -4.77 18.52
C PRO A 1081 5.42 -4.89 20.05
N ASP A 1082 6.27 -5.73 20.64
CA ASP A 1082 6.38 -5.97 22.08
C ASP A 1082 7.28 -4.96 22.81
N GLN A 1083 7.96 -4.08 22.06
CA GLN A 1083 8.98 -3.13 22.52
C GLN A 1083 8.75 -1.71 21.97
N VAL A 1084 7.50 -1.24 22.04
CA VAL A 1084 7.14 0.12 21.62
C VAL A 1084 7.92 1.17 22.41
N ARG A 1085 8.48 2.17 21.72
CA ARG A 1085 9.18 3.31 22.33
C ARG A 1085 8.85 4.62 21.62
N THR A 1086 8.98 5.73 22.34
CA THR A 1086 8.89 7.08 21.77
C THR A 1086 10.22 7.81 21.96
N ARG A 1087 10.78 8.27 20.85
CA ARG A 1087 11.99 9.11 20.83
C ARG A 1087 11.65 10.49 20.27
N THR A 1088 12.49 11.48 20.55
CA THR A 1088 12.42 12.72 19.77
C THR A 1088 12.90 12.48 18.35
N LEU A 1089 12.50 13.34 17.43
CA LEU A 1089 12.97 13.30 16.04
C LEU A 1089 14.49 13.53 15.96
N GLY A 1090 15.05 14.38 16.82
CA GLY A 1090 16.50 14.58 16.93
C GLY A 1090 17.23 13.30 17.34
N GLU A 1091 16.78 12.66 18.43
CA GLU A 1091 17.33 11.38 18.91
C GLU A 1091 17.31 10.30 17.82
N GLU A 1092 16.18 10.14 17.13
CA GLU A 1092 16.08 9.14 16.07
C GLU A 1092 16.92 9.52 14.84
N THR A 1093 17.05 10.81 14.50
CA THR A 1093 17.93 11.28 13.42
C THR A 1093 19.39 10.96 13.71
N HIS A 1094 19.87 11.25 14.92
CA HIS A 1094 21.21 10.90 15.38
C HIS A 1094 21.46 9.40 15.36
N ARG A 1095 20.49 8.63 15.89
CA ARG A 1095 20.55 7.16 15.93
C ARG A 1095 20.67 6.57 14.53
N VAL A 1096 19.83 7.02 13.59
CA VAL A 1096 19.87 6.59 12.18
C VAL A 1096 21.17 7.02 11.50
N PHE A 1097 21.66 8.22 11.80
CA PHE A 1097 22.92 8.72 11.26
C PHE A 1097 24.10 7.81 11.61
N ARG A 1098 24.23 7.45 12.89
CA ARG A 1098 25.30 6.56 13.36
C ARG A 1098 25.08 5.10 12.99
N ALA A 1099 23.86 4.60 13.13
CA ALA A 1099 23.57 3.19 12.84
C ALA A 1099 23.70 2.85 11.36
N ARG A 1100 23.46 3.81 10.45
CA ARG A 1100 23.30 3.50 9.03
C ARG A 1100 23.95 4.52 8.08
N VAL A 1101 23.74 5.83 8.21
CA VAL A 1101 24.27 6.85 7.27
C VAL A 1101 25.78 6.76 7.11
N VAL A 1102 26.51 6.93 8.20
CA VAL A 1102 27.98 6.90 8.20
C VAL A 1102 28.53 5.57 8.71
N ASN A 1103 27.70 4.52 8.71
CA ASN A 1103 28.13 3.19 9.11
C ASN A 1103 28.96 2.57 7.97
N PRO A 1104 30.24 2.22 8.19
CA PRO A 1104 31.09 1.66 7.15
C PRO A 1104 30.56 0.34 6.58
N ARG A 1105 29.81 -0.45 7.37
CA ARG A 1105 29.16 -1.68 6.88
C ARG A 1105 28.11 -1.34 5.83
N TRP A 1106 27.24 -0.37 6.10
CA TRP A 1106 26.22 0.07 5.17
C TRP A 1106 26.82 0.72 3.92
N MET A 1107 27.80 1.61 4.08
CA MET A 1107 28.47 2.23 2.94
C MET A 1107 29.14 1.20 2.04
N ALA A 1108 29.90 0.26 2.62
CA ALA A 1108 30.50 -0.85 1.88
C ALA A 1108 29.43 -1.74 1.22
N ALA A 1109 28.26 -1.91 1.84
CA ALA A 1109 27.15 -2.62 1.26
C ALA A 1109 26.58 -1.93 0.03
N MET A 1110 26.35 -0.63 0.10
CA MET A 1110 25.90 0.16 -1.05
C MET A 1110 26.94 0.11 -2.18
N ARG A 1111 28.25 0.18 -1.89
CA ARG A 1111 29.30 0.06 -2.90
C ARG A 1111 29.28 -1.25 -3.71
N ARG A 1112 28.67 -2.32 -3.19
CA ARG A 1112 28.48 -3.59 -3.93
C ARG A 1112 27.43 -3.51 -5.05
N HIS A 1113 26.65 -2.42 -5.09
CA HIS A 1113 25.48 -2.25 -5.98
C HIS A 1113 25.64 -1.09 -6.98
N GLY A 1114 26.89 -0.72 -7.31
CA GLY A 1114 27.20 0.20 -8.40
C GLY A 1114 26.39 1.49 -8.38
N TYR A 1115 25.78 1.82 -9.53
CA TYR A 1115 25.00 3.04 -9.74
C TYR A 1115 23.89 3.20 -8.69
N LYS A 1116 23.16 2.12 -8.37
CA LYS A 1116 22.04 2.18 -7.42
C LYS A 1116 22.53 2.33 -5.98
N GLY A 1117 23.68 1.77 -5.64
CA GLY A 1117 24.34 2.02 -4.36
C GLY A 1117 24.69 3.49 -4.14
N ALA A 1118 25.28 4.13 -5.14
CA ALA A 1118 25.59 5.56 -5.09
C ALA A 1118 24.32 6.44 -5.08
N PHE A 1119 23.27 6.02 -5.80
CA PHE A 1119 21.94 6.63 -5.72
C PHE A 1119 21.41 6.67 -4.28
N GLU A 1120 21.52 5.56 -3.53
CA GLU A 1120 21.00 5.45 -2.16
C GLU A 1120 21.71 6.43 -1.22
N MET A 1121 23.03 6.57 -1.38
CA MET A 1121 23.82 7.56 -0.63
C MET A 1121 23.37 8.98 -0.94
N ALA A 1122 23.12 9.33 -2.21
CA ALA A 1122 22.60 10.65 -2.56
C ALA A 1122 21.18 10.88 -2.02
N ALA A 1123 20.31 9.86 -2.07
CA ALA A 1123 18.95 9.91 -1.50
C ALA A 1123 18.97 10.29 -0.02
N THR A 1124 19.82 9.61 0.74
CA THR A 1124 19.97 9.87 2.17
C THR A 1124 20.36 11.33 2.45
N VAL A 1125 21.27 11.91 1.65
CA VAL A 1125 21.68 13.32 1.83
C VAL A 1125 20.51 14.27 1.52
N ASP A 1126 19.76 14.03 0.44
CA ASP A 1126 18.58 14.83 0.09
C ASP A 1126 17.49 14.74 1.19
N TYR A 1127 17.28 13.56 1.77
CA TYR A 1127 16.25 13.35 2.79
C TYR A 1127 16.64 13.91 4.16
N LEU A 1128 17.93 13.80 4.55
CA LEU A 1128 18.47 14.49 5.72
C LEU A 1128 18.29 16.01 5.57
N PHE A 1129 18.67 16.56 4.41
CA PHE A 1129 18.47 17.98 4.11
C PHE A 1129 16.98 18.38 4.16
N GLY A 1130 16.08 17.56 3.62
CA GLY A 1130 14.65 17.81 3.67
C GLY A 1130 14.10 17.85 5.09
N TYR A 1131 14.57 16.94 5.96
CA TYR A 1131 14.23 16.96 7.38
C TYR A 1131 14.82 18.16 8.10
N ASP A 1132 16.03 18.56 7.76
CA ASP A 1132 16.66 19.73 8.36
C ASP A 1132 15.95 21.03 7.97
N ALA A 1133 15.64 21.20 6.69
CA ALA A 1133 14.85 22.32 6.19
C ALA A 1133 13.47 22.43 6.85
N THR A 1134 12.86 21.31 7.23
CA THR A 1134 11.50 21.27 7.76
C THR A 1134 11.43 21.22 9.29
N ALA A 1135 12.40 20.63 9.97
CA ALA A 1135 12.39 20.40 11.41
C ALA A 1135 13.65 20.90 12.16
N GLY A 1136 14.77 21.13 11.47
CA GLY A 1136 16.04 21.59 12.08
C GLY A 1136 16.68 20.54 12.98
N VAL A 1137 16.93 19.34 12.43
CA VAL A 1137 17.34 18.15 13.20
C VAL A 1137 18.69 17.59 12.77
N VAL A 1138 19.42 18.27 11.87
CA VAL A 1138 20.76 17.87 11.45
C VAL A 1138 21.77 18.84 12.01
N ASP A 1139 22.67 18.35 12.86
CA ASP A 1139 23.74 19.18 13.46
C ASP A 1139 24.89 19.39 12.48
N ASP A 1140 25.64 20.49 12.65
CA ASP A 1140 26.80 20.83 11.81
C ASP A 1140 27.83 19.70 11.68
N TRP A 1141 28.10 18.97 12.77
CA TRP A 1141 29.05 17.85 12.75
C TRP A 1141 28.59 16.71 11.83
N MET A 1142 27.28 16.55 11.62
CA MET A 1142 26.74 15.54 10.72
C MET A 1142 27.02 15.91 9.27
N TYR A 1143 26.87 17.19 8.89
CA TYR A 1143 27.27 17.68 7.56
C TYR A 1143 28.78 17.57 7.33
N GLU A 1144 29.59 17.86 8.34
CA GLU A 1144 31.04 17.65 8.29
C GLU A 1144 31.38 16.17 8.06
N LYS A 1145 30.75 15.26 8.79
CA LYS A 1145 30.94 13.81 8.62
C LYS A 1145 30.46 13.32 7.26
N LEU A 1146 29.32 13.79 6.75
CA LEU A 1146 28.87 13.48 5.39
C LEU A 1146 29.90 13.95 4.35
N SER A 1147 30.42 15.16 4.49
CA SER A 1147 31.44 15.70 3.59
C SER A 1147 32.71 14.83 3.61
N ALA A 1148 33.15 14.43 4.80
CA ALA A 1148 34.33 13.59 4.99
C ALA A 1148 34.14 12.18 4.39
N GLU A 1149 33.07 11.48 4.73
CA GLU A 1149 32.87 10.06 4.40
C GLU A 1149 32.33 9.86 2.97
N TYR A 1150 31.46 10.75 2.48
CA TYR A 1150 30.82 10.54 1.17
C TYR A 1150 31.60 11.19 0.02
N VAL A 1151 32.17 12.38 0.25
CA VAL A 1151 32.78 13.19 -0.82
C VAL A 1151 34.31 13.10 -0.81
N PHE A 1152 34.93 13.15 0.37
CA PHE A 1152 36.39 13.27 0.49
C PHE A 1152 37.12 11.94 0.68
N ASP A 1153 36.46 10.93 1.24
CA ASP A 1153 37.03 9.59 1.35
C ASP A 1153 37.40 9.07 -0.04
N PRO A 1154 38.68 8.70 -0.29
CA PRO A 1154 39.13 8.30 -1.62
C PRO A 1154 38.40 7.07 -2.17
N GLU A 1155 38.10 6.08 -1.32
CA GLU A 1155 37.43 4.86 -1.76
C GLU A 1155 36.01 5.15 -2.22
N ASN A 1156 35.26 5.91 -1.41
CA ASN A 1156 33.88 6.25 -1.74
C ASN A 1156 33.79 7.23 -2.91
N ARG A 1157 34.72 8.19 -3.00
CA ARG A 1157 34.80 9.13 -4.12
C ARG A 1157 35.08 8.42 -5.44
N ASP A 1158 36.05 7.52 -5.48
CA ASP A 1158 36.39 6.75 -6.68
C ASP A 1158 35.23 5.87 -7.12
N PHE A 1159 34.56 5.22 -6.16
CA PHE A 1159 33.33 4.45 -6.40
C PHE A 1159 32.24 5.32 -7.05
N MET A 1160 31.91 6.48 -6.47
CA MET A 1160 30.84 7.31 -7.02
C MET A 1160 31.22 7.87 -8.38
N LYS A 1161 32.47 8.30 -8.60
CA LYS A 1161 32.94 8.75 -9.92
C LYS A 1161 32.77 7.68 -10.99
N GLN A 1162 33.04 6.42 -10.65
CA GLN A 1162 32.90 5.30 -11.58
C GLN A 1162 31.43 4.95 -11.84
N SER A 1163 30.63 4.81 -10.79
CA SER A 1163 29.29 4.22 -10.90
C SER A 1163 28.17 5.24 -11.10
N ASN A 1164 28.24 6.40 -10.45
CA ASN A 1164 27.22 7.45 -10.54
C ASN A 1164 27.82 8.83 -10.23
N PRO A 1165 28.56 9.44 -11.17
CA PRO A 1165 29.20 10.74 -10.96
C PRO A 1165 28.17 11.86 -10.73
N TRP A 1166 26.95 11.73 -11.26
CA TRP A 1166 25.84 12.65 -11.00
C TRP A 1166 25.41 12.66 -9.53
N ALA A 1167 25.45 11.50 -8.84
CA ALA A 1167 25.14 11.39 -7.42
C ALA A 1167 26.19 12.11 -6.56
N LEU A 1168 27.48 11.96 -6.87
CA LEU A 1168 28.55 12.68 -6.16
C LEU A 1168 28.43 14.19 -6.33
N ARG A 1169 28.11 14.66 -7.54
CA ARG A 1169 27.83 16.07 -7.80
C ARG A 1169 26.62 16.55 -7.00
N GLY A 1170 25.52 15.81 -7.02
CA GLY A 1170 24.29 16.14 -6.29
C GLY A 1170 24.50 16.21 -4.77
N ILE A 1171 25.25 15.27 -4.19
CA ILE A 1171 25.64 15.32 -2.77
C ILE A 1171 26.44 16.59 -2.48
N THR A 1172 27.44 16.89 -3.30
CA THR A 1172 28.29 18.07 -3.13
C THR A 1172 27.47 19.37 -3.25
N GLU A 1173 26.56 19.43 -4.23
CA GLU A 1173 25.65 20.57 -4.42
C GLU A 1173 24.72 20.75 -3.21
N ARG A 1174 24.18 19.65 -2.67
CA ARG A 1174 23.26 19.71 -1.53
C ARG A 1174 23.95 20.15 -0.24
N LEU A 1175 25.18 19.69 0.00
CA LEU A 1175 25.99 20.13 1.15
C LEU A 1175 26.34 21.63 1.06
N LEU A 1176 26.66 22.12 -0.14
CA LEU A 1176 26.86 23.55 -0.37
C LEU A 1176 25.56 24.35 -0.18
N GLU A 1177 24.42 23.82 -0.63
CA GLU A 1177 23.11 24.42 -0.42
C GLU A 1177 22.75 24.51 1.08
N ALA A 1178 23.07 23.49 1.87
CA ALA A 1178 22.86 23.51 3.32
C ALA A 1178 23.63 24.67 3.98
N ALA A 1179 24.89 24.86 3.58
CA ALA A 1179 25.72 25.98 4.06
C ALA A 1179 25.18 27.34 3.61
N ASP A 1180 24.82 27.48 2.33
CA ASP A 1180 24.31 28.74 1.77
C ASP A 1180 22.96 29.16 2.40
N ARG A 1181 22.15 28.18 2.83
CA ARG A 1181 20.88 28.40 3.53
C ARG A 1181 21.03 28.59 5.05
N GLY A 1182 22.23 28.39 5.59
CA GLY A 1182 22.49 28.44 7.03
C GLY A 1182 21.88 27.28 7.81
N LEU A 1183 21.56 26.18 7.14
CA LEU A 1183 21.18 24.91 7.76
C LEU A 1183 22.43 24.23 8.35
N TRP A 1184 23.52 24.21 7.58
CA TRP A 1184 24.86 24.03 8.12
C TRP A 1184 25.38 25.41 8.55
N ALA A 1185 25.36 25.68 9.85
CA ALA A 1185 25.50 27.02 10.40
C ALA A 1185 26.95 27.52 10.43
N GLU A 1186 27.89 26.69 10.89
CA GLU A 1186 29.31 27.02 11.07
C GLU A 1186 30.25 26.07 10.31
N PRO A 1187 30.13 25.94 8.97
CA PRO A 1187 31.02 25.09 8.18
C PRO A 1187 32.48 25.57 8.22
N ASP A 1188 33.41 24.63 8.41
CA ASP A 1188 34.84 24.91 8.25
C ASP A 1188 35.18 25.43 6.84
N ALA A 1189 35.99 26.49 6.78
CA ALA A 1189 36.28 27.18 5.53
C ALA A 1189 37.07 26.30 4.54
N GLU A 1190 37.99 25.46 5.03
CA GLU A 1190 38.75 24.53 4.19
C GLU A 1190 37.82 23.46 3.60
N THR A 1191 36.87 22.97 4.42
CA THR A 1191 35.85 22.02 3.99
C THR A 1191 34.98 22.58 2.86
N LEU A 1192 34.49 23.82 2.98
CA LEU A 1192 33.73 24.48 1.92
C LEU A 1192 34.55 24.70 0.64
N GLU A 1193 35.80 25.12 0.76
CA GLU A 1193 36.69 25.28 -0.39
C GLU A 1193 36.92 23.94 -1.12
N ARG A 1194 37.08 22.85 -0.36
CA ARG A 1194 37.22 21.50 -0.92
C ARG A 1194 35.93 21.00 -1.59
N LEU A 1195 34.76 21.27 -1.01
CA LEU A 1195 33.46 20.95 -1.65
C LEU A 1195 33.30 21.72 -2.97
N ARG A 1196 33.59 23.03 -2.98
CA ARG A 1196 33.55 23.86 -4.20
C ARG A 1196 34.52 23.38 -5.27
N ALA A 1197 35.74 23.01 -4.88
CA ALA A 1197 36.72 22.46 -5.81
C ALA A 1197 36.24 21.13 -6.40
N THR A 1198 35.65 20.25 -5.58
CA THR A 1198 35.09 18.97 -6.02
C THR A 1198 33.92 19.16 -6.97
N TYR A 1199 33.02 20.10 -6.67
CA TYR A 1199 31.89 20.45 -7.54
C TYR A 1199 32.37 20.91 -8.92
N LEU A 1200 33.36 21.82 -8.97
CA LEU A 1200 33.94 22.32 -10.24
C LEU A 1200 34.67 21.24 -11.04
N GLU A 1201 35.37 20.32 -10.35
CA GLU A 1201 36.03 19.18 -10.99
C GLU A 1201 35.00 18.26 -11.67
N LEU A 1202 33.90 17.94 -10.97
CA LEU A 1202 32.85 17.07 -11.51
C LEU A 1202 32.05 17.72 -12.63
N GLU A 1203 31.84 19.03 -12.59
CA GLU A 1203 31.25 19.79 -13.69
C GLU A 1203 32.14 19.67 -14.95
N GLY A 1204 33.45 19.85 -14.79
CA GLY A 1204 34.41 19.66 -15.89
C GLY A 1204 34.47 18.23 -16.44
N ASP A 1205 34.44 17.22 -15.57
CA ASP A 1205 34.46 15.80 -15.97
C ASP A 1205 33.17 15.42 -16.74
N LEU A 1206 32.00 15.89 -16.26
CA LEU A 1206 30.69 15.57 -16.87
C LEU A 1206 30.39 16.38 -18.14
N GLU A 1207 30.92 17.59 -18.28
CA GLU A 1207 30.81 18.40 -19.50
C GLU A 1207 31.89 18.07 -20.54
N GLY A 1208 33.07 17.62 -20.10
CA GLY A 1208 34.27 17.43 -20.95
C GLY A 1208 34.34 16.11 -21.73
N ASP A 1209 33.52 15.12 -21.38
CA ASP A 1209 33.38 13.85 -22.09
C ASP A 1209 32.34 13.90 -23.24
N GLN A 1210 31.85 15.11 -23.61
CA GLN A 1210 31.00 15.36 -24.79
C GLN A 1210 31.77 15.40 -26.12
#